data_AF-A0A0P1B862-F1
#
_entry.id   AF-A0A0P1B862-F1
#
_cell.length_a   1.000
_cell.length_b   1.000
_cell.length_c   1.000
_cell.angle_alpha   90.00
_cell.angle_beta   90.00
_cell.angle_gamma   90.00
#
_symmetry.space_group_name_H-M   'P 1'
#
loop_
_entity.id
_entity.type
_entity.pdbx_description
1 polymer ?
#
loop_
_entity_poly.entity_id
_entity_poly.type
_entity_poly.pdbx_seq_one_letter_code
_entity_poly.pdbx_strand_id
1 'polypeptide(L)'
;MVSGKYCFDEESFSEETFDVGTFLENYRTRNPMETIYQDLKQFQAALENQLVSIIDKDYAEFLQLSSKLKDVDEAVSSVRAPILVVIDRVDDVQHTMKALHSKIQRHLQMADDLHQQKKDLQLSIEISQKLLLLEDLLQIELQLQCDDKTLELSLGGQNRPLDLDEDSDIEFENFEQVKNSLFVANTVESCAKLERAAQIFIQLDLELIKVTHLDTFQNAEKRLAVIEETLLHRLETEFTTEIFPDTFYDRDHAFSAVTLSFLLRAYVLLNKSRIPEEMITRLIVQPFIEEHLTRSKLDGRIRGSCEGIAHIYESILHFITSKFSATLALPICQVDSKCSVDILGNAIWKPIQEHLSTKHEVIFQAADSWRFHQCYTMSMRFLADVEDRFCTSEIVKIRFRSHESVVQFKEKWNIEVYFQLQAVKLASSLEKSIGIKRDNLTFSDAQNSTICSDGALGLTFESSKCLWQAMHDCWSDHTFLAPLLSSFCKLCVQLLTYYIDIWTEPLLTTVAEINNGSVVDIDAMSLVVLPSYEDVLFAASDFHLLHEKISNDLQSIVESRICAFIDDNHAFVIDLFQEPLASLANLEASCWSTAVTNVIADCKKVLPAIRTVKGQYQMTNKPSPSTPSSYISNIVRPIQEFFRTWGVYFDVDKKQNLLQAIVEEVCNFYLTLSLELLRSASELEESLRSRKLQRRLGSSSNRGNNVITDTEKMRMQLLLDLKAMEREVVALGLNVQRCEVLQAATCKLSDVGESLVRWSLYLAVTTLSLLKIVELSVEKKTILMRIFKNKSEKENLPSGFPGLVGNTPMIELTSLSKATGCKILAKAEFLNPGGSSKDRIAKCIIEDAERRGLLKKGGTIIEGTSGSTGISLSLIARAHGYRCIIVMPDDQAKEKKQLLELFGAEVILVKPTSIVNAKHFVNEAKRLARNIKGGYFIDQFENTANFDSHYTTTGPEIWRQTQGKVDAFVMAAGGTIAGTSAYLKKQNPRIRVFLADPPGSSLYNKVRSDVCYASQQAEAKVRRHRYDTIVEGVGIDRLTKNFMLAKIDDAFKVTDQEIVEMSRFLLREEGIFVGSSSGLNCAAAVRAAHKLGPGHTIVTILCDSGQRHLTKFWDEKHIREKWQLEAKATHLEFLDGSTGQP
;
A
#
# COMPACT_ATOMS: atom_id res chain seq x y z
N MET A 1 -3.74 112.52 11.22
CA MET A 1 -2.47 112.64 10.49
C MET A 1 -1.38 112.04 11.36
N VAL A 2 -1.11 110.76 11.16
CA VAL A 2 0.05 110.02 11.67
C VAL A 2 0.81 109.70 10.39
N SER A 3 1.73 110.57 9.99
CA SER A 3 3.17 110.40 10.24
C SER A 3 3.71 109.04 9.81
N GLY A 4 3.25 108.54 8.66
CA GLY A 4 4.02 107.63 7.82
C GLY A 4 5.22 108.37 7.22
N LYS A 5 6.35 107.68 7.10
CA LYS A 5 7.67 108.24 6.73
C LYS A 5 7.72 108.82 5.32
N TYR A 6 6.80 108.38 4.46
CA TYR A 6 6.65 108.80 3.07
C TYR A 6 5.23 109.33 2.83
N CYS A 7 5.04 110.09 1.77
CA CYS A 7 3.73 110.64 1.40
C CYS A 7 2.71 109.61 0.86
N PHE A 8 3.09 108.33 0.78
CA PHE A 8 2.28 107.18 0.40
C PHE A 8 2.43 106.05 1.43
N ASP A 9 1.51 105.08 1.40
CA ASP A 9 1.54 103.91 2.29
C ASP A 9 2.43 102.79 1.71
N GLU A 10 3.42 102.34 2.50
CA GLU A 10 4.44 101.36 2.08
C GLU A 10 3.84 99.99 1.74
N GLU A 11 2.75 99.60 2.42
CA GLU A 11 2.08 98.30 2.22
C GLU A 11 1.44 98.18 0.82
N SER A 12 1.12 99.31 0.17
CA SER A 12 0.51 99.32 -1.17
C SER A 12 1.35 98.57 -2.21
N PHE A 13 2.68 98.58 -2.09
CA PHE A 13 3.60 97.88 -3.02
C PHE A 13 3.57 96.36 -2.87
N SER A 14 2.98 95.85 -1.79
CA SER A 14 2.93 94.42 -1.47
C SER A 14 1.63 93.76 -1.94
N GLU A 15 0.66 94.53 -2.44
CA GLU A 15 -0.60 94.01 -2.95
C GLU A 15 -0.41 93.39 -4.35
N GLU A 16 -0.94 92.17 -4.57
CA GLU A 16 -0.79 91.45 -5.86
C GLU A 16 -1.41 92.19 -7.07
N THR A 17 -2.31 93.14 -6.83
CA THR A 17 -3.05 93.90 -7.87
C THR A 17 -2.57 95.33 -8.06
N PHE A 18 -1.35 95.65 -7.59
CA PHE A 18 -0.79 97.00 -7.65
C PHE A 18 -0.65 97.54 -9.08
N ASP A 19 -1.29 98.68 -9.35
CA ASP A 19 -1.21 99.41 -10.61
C ASP A 19 -0.59 100.81 -10.41
N VAL A 20 0.48 101.08 -11.17
CA VAL A 20 1.28 102.30 -11.07
C VAL A 20 0.47 103.54 -11.48
N GLY A 21 -0.39 103.41 -12.48
CA GLY A 21 -1.21 104.53 -12.98
C GLY A 21 -2.17 105.03 -11.91
N THR A 22 -2.92 104.11 -11.31
CA THR A 22 -3.91 104.39 -10.26
C THR A 22 -3.24 104.91 -8.98
N PHE A 23 -2.07 104.36 -8.61
CA PHE A 23 -1.28 104.83 -7.47
C PHE A 23 -0.85 106.30 -7.66
N LEU A 24 -0.27 106.64 -8.82
CA LEU A 24 0.18 108.01 -9.08
C LEU A 24 -0.99 108.99 -9.18
N GLU A 25 -2.14 108.62 -9.74
CA GLU A 25 -3.32 109.50 -9.75
C GLU A 25 -3.83 109.80 -8.34
N ASN A 26 -3.92 108.80 -7.48
CA ASN A 26 -4.40 108.96 -6.11
C ASN A 26 -3.53 109.90 -5.29
N TYR A 27 -2.21 109.76 -5.36
CA TYR A 27 -1.29 110.55 -4.53
C TYR A 27 -0.91 111.89 -5.15
N ARG A 28 -0.98 112.05 -6.48
CA ARG A 28 -0.70 113.34 -7.15
C ARG A 28 -1.74 114.41 -6.88
N THR A 29 -2.98 114.03 -6.55
CA THR A 29 -4.00 115.02 -6.15
C THR A 29 -3.67 115.72 -4.84
N ARG A 30 -2.89 115.07 -3.96
CA ARG A 30 -2.60 115.57 -2.60
C ARG A 30 -1.17 116.02 -2.42
N ASN A 31 -0.22 115.52 -3.23
CA ASN A 31 1.19 115.86 -3.13
C ASN A 31 1.78 116.15 -4.53
N PRO A 32 2.67 117.16 -4.67
CA PRO A 32 3.35 117.41 -5.93
C PRO A 32 4.27 116.24 -6.31
N MET A 33 4.42 116.01 -7.62
CA MET A 33 5.14 114.85 -8.16
C MET A 33 6.59 114.76 -7.70
N GLU A 34 7.24 115.91 -7.50
CA GLU A 34 8.63 116.00 -7.02
C GLU A 34 8.79 115.34 -5.63
N THR A 35 7.80 115.53 -4.75
CA THR A 35 7.81 114.95 -3.40
C THR A 35 7.58 113.45 -3.43
N ILE A 36 6.63 112.98 -4.26
CA ILE A 36 6.38 111.54 -4.43
C ILE A 36 7.63 110.84 -4.98
N TYR A 37 8.30 111.45 -5.97
CA TYR A 37 9.53 110.90 -6.54
C TYR A 37 10.68 110.84 -5.54
N GLN A 38 10.88 111.90 -4.74
CA GLN A 38 11.91 111.91 -3.70
C GLN A 38 11.66 110.87 -2.62
N ASP A 39 10.41 110.73 -2.17
CA ASP A 39 10.02 109.75 -1.16
C ASP A 39 10.17 108.31 -1.68
N LEU A 40 9.80 108.04 -2.94
CA LEU A 40 10.02 106.73 -3.57
C LEU A 40 11.51 106.39 -3.67
N LYS A 41 12.35 107.37 -4.01
CA LYS A 41 13.80 107.17 -4.07
C LYS A 41 14.39 106.86 -2.70
N GLN A 42 13.90 107.53 -1.64
CA GLN A 42 14.30 107.21 -0.28
C GLN A 42 13.82 105.82 0.15
N PHE A 43 12.60 105.44 -0.21
CA PHE A 43 12.06 104.13 0.11
C PHE A 43 12.85 103.00 -0.59
N GLN A 44 13.18 103.17 -1.87
CA GLN A 44 14.05 102.23 -2.59
C GLN A 44 15.41 102.07 -1.90
N ALA A 45 16.07 103.18 -1.56
CA ALA A 45 17.36 103.13 -0.87
C ALA A 45 17.27 102.47 0.51
N ALA A 46 16.13 102.60 1.21
CA ALA A 46 15.91 101.92 2.48
C ALA A 46 15.76 100.40 2.30
N LEU A 47 15.02 99.95 1.29
CA LEU A 47 14.85 98.54 0.93
C LEU A 47 16.18 97.89 0.50
N GLU A 48 16.97 98.57 -0.33
CA GLU A 48 18.29 98.09 -0.75
C GLU A 48 19.23 97.88 0.45
N ASN A 49 19.21 98.80 1.42
CA ASN A 49 19.99 98.65 2.66
C ASN A 49 19.50 97.52 3.56
N GLN A 50 18.18 97.28 3.63
CA GLN A 50 17.64 96.12 4.38
C GLN A 50 18.05 94.79 3.73
N LEU A 51 18.05 94.71 2.41
CA LEU A 51 18.49 93.51 1.69
C LEU A 51 19.97 93.20 1.97
N VAL A 52 20.84 94.22 1.92
CA VAL A 52 22.27 94.09 2.26
C VAL A 52 22.45 93.64 3.72
N SER A 53 21.66 94.19 4.66
CA SER A 53 21.73 93.78 6.07
C SER A 53 21.33 92.32 6.32
N ILE A 54 20.43 91.74 5.51
CA ILE A 54 20.06 90.32 5.64
C ILE A 54 21.20 89.44 5.09
N ILE A 55 21.77 89.82 3.94
CA ILE A 55 22.91 89.10 3.35
C ILE A 55 24.12 89.11 4.29
N ASP A 56 24.40 90.25 4.93
CA ASP A 56 25.53 90.38 5.86
C ASP A 56 25.33 89.57 7.15
N LYS A 57 24.07 89.34 7.57
CA LYS A 57 23.77 88.51 8.74
C LYS A 57 24.04 87.02 8.49
N ASP A 58 23.63 86.52 7.33
CA ASP A 58 23.91 85.14 6.91
C ASP A 58 25.43 84.93 6.64
N TYR A 59 26.13 85.97 6.15
CA TYR A 59 27.58 85.94 5.96
C TYR A 59 28.36 85.97 7.29
N ALA A 60 27.83 86.62 8.34
CA ALA A 60 28.44 86.69 9.66
C ALA A 60 28.37 85.35 10.43
N GLU A 61 27.29 84.57 10.30
CA GLU A 61 27.19 83.21 10.86
C GLU A 61 28.19 82.24 10.20
N PHE A 62 28.41 82.39 8.89
CA PHE A 62 29.41 81.61 8.15
C PHE A 62 30.86 81.92 8.59
N LEU A 63 31.19 83.20 8.84
CA LEU A 63 32.52 83.62 9.32
C LEU A 63 32.83 83.13 10.75
N GLN A 64 31.83 83.00 11.62
CA GLN A 64 32.00 82.50 12.99
C GLN A 64 32.33 80.99 13.06
N LEU A 65 31.90 80.22 12.06
CA LEU A 65 32.26 78.80 11.90
C LEU A 65 33.69 78.65 11.38
N SER A 66 34.09 79.53 10.45
CA SER A 66 35.44 79.60 9.88
C SER A 66 36.50 79.99 10.91
N SER A 67 36.21 80.91 11.84
CA SER A 67 37.19 81.37 12.84
C SER A 67 37.51 80.32 13.92
N LYS A 68 36.60 79.37 14.19
CA LYS A 68 36.84 78.27 15.17
C LYS A 68 37.72 77.14 14.62
N LEU A 69 38.02 77.15 13.32
CA LEU A 69 38.80 76.09 12.65
C LEU A 69 40.27 76.49 12.40
N LYS A 70 40.69 77.70 12.77
CA LYS A 70 42.00 78.25 12.37
C LYS A 70 43.23 77.66 13.09
N ASP A 71 43.04 77.08 14.28
CA ASP A 71 44.13 76.47 15.09
C ASP A 71 44.03 74.92 15.19
N VAL A 72 43.12 74.30 14.43
CA VAL A 72 42.92 72.84 14.48
C VAL A 72 44.06 72.10 13.80
N ASP A 73 44.63 72.65 12.72
CA ASP A 73 45.74 71.99 12.01
C ASP A 73 47.04 71.92 12.85
N GLU A 74 47.26 72.89 13.74
CA GLU A 74 48.42 72.89 14.65
C GLU A 74 48.23 71.90 15.81
N ALA A 75 47.01 71.81 16.36
CA ALA A 75 46.65 70.80 17.37
C ALA A 75 46.62 69.36 16.80
N VAL A 76 46.15 69.17 15.57
CA VAL A 76 46.17 67.85 14.89
C VAL A 76 47.61 67.44 14.56
N SER A 77 48.47 68.38 14.18
CA SER A 77 49.89 68.11 13.93
C SER A 77 50.66 67.76 15.21
N SER A 78 50.35 68.40 16.36
CA SER A 78 51.01 68.08 17.64
C SER A 78 50.60 66.71 18.21
N VAL A 79 49.40 66.23 17.88
CA VAL A 79 48.88 64.92 18.31
C VAL A 79 49.28 63.79 17.34
N ARG A 80 49.52 64.10 16.07
CA ARG A 80 49.89 63.12 15.04
C ARG A 80 51.24 62.45 15.29
N ALA A 81 52.26 63.20 15.72
CA ALA A 81 53.61 62.65 15.92
C ALA A 81 53.67 61.62 17.07
N PRO A 82 53.10 61.85 18.27
CA PRO A 82 53.01 60.85 19.32
C PRO A 82 52.18 59.62 18.92
N ILE A 83 51.07 59.81 18.20
CA ILE A 83 50.21 58.69 17.76
C ILE A 83 50.94 57.79 16.77
N LEU A 84 51.72 58.34 15.83
CA LEU A 84 52.50 57.52 14.89
C LEU A 84 53.56 56.68 15.62
N VAL A 85 54.22 57.21 16.65
CA VAL A 85 55.17 56.45 17.48
C VAL A 85 54.47 55.34 18.28
N VAL A 86 53.25 55.59 18.76
CA VAL A 86 52.45 54.55 19.44
C VAL A 86 51.98 53.48 18.45
N ILE A 87 51.60 53.85 17.23
CA ILE A 87 51.22 52.90 16.18
C ILE A 87 52.41 52.01 15.81
N ASP A 88 53.60 52.58 15.59
CA ASP A 88 54.82 51.79 15.31
C ASP A 88 55.14 50.83 16.46
N ARG A 89 55.01 51.27 17.72
CA ARG A 89 55.19 50.39 18.88
C ARG A 89 54.14 49.28 18.96
N VAL A 90 52.89 49.58 18.61
CA VAL A 90 51.82 48.58 18.57
C VAL A 90 52.09 47.57 17.45
N ASP A 91 52.57 48.01 16.29
CA ASP A 91 52.95 47.13 15.19
C ASP A 91 54.16 46.24 15.55
N ASP A 92 55.17 46.78 16.23
CA ASP A 92 56.29 45.99 16.75
C ASP A 92 55.83 44.93 17.76
N VAL A 93 54.94 45.30 18.69
CA VAL A 93 54.35 44.36 19.65
C VAL A 93 53.51 43.31 18.92
N GLN A 94 52.70 43.69 17.92
CA GLN A 94 51.93 42.75 17.13
C GLN A 94 52.83 41.78 16.34
N HIS A 95 53.92 42.27 15.75
CA HIS A 95 54.89 41.42 15.06
C HIS A 95 55.56 40.44 16.02
N THR A 96 55.96 40.91 17.19
CA THR A 96 56.56 40.07 18.24
C THR A 96 55.57 39.01 18.72
N MET A 97 54.31 39.38 18.91
CA MET A 97 53.24 38.49 19.36
C MET A 97 52.87 37.46 18.29
N LYS A 98 52.83 37.83 17.00
CA LYS A 98 52.67 36.89 15.87
C LYS A 98 53.83 35.90 15.78
N ALA A 99 55.07 36.37 15.97
CA ALA A 99 56.25 35.51 15.99
C ALA A 99 56.21 34.52 17.16
N LEU A 100 55.79 34.98 18.34
CA LEU A 100 55.62 34.12 19.52
C LEU A 100 54.51 33.08 19.31
N HIS A 101 53.36 33.49 18.75
CA HIS A 101 52.26 32.60 18.40
C HIS A 101 52.70 31.50 17.43
N SER A 102 53.46 31.87 16.39
CA SER A 102 54.01 30.93 15.42
C SER A 102 54.99 29.93 16.07
N LYS A 103 55.74 30.37 17.09
CA LYS A 103 56.65 29.51 17.85
C LYS A 103 55.89 28.55 18.77
N ILE A 104 54.84 29.03 19.43
CA ILE A 104 53.96 28.20 20.28
C ILE A 104 53.24 27.15 19.42
N GLN A 105 52.70 27.51 18.25
CA GLN A 105 52.09 26.55 17.33
C GLN A 105 53.07 25.45 16.90
N ARG A 106 54.33 25.80 16.59
CA ARG A 106 55.36 24.79 16.28
C ARG A 106 55.64 23.84 17.46
N HIS A 107 55.71 24.38 18.67
CA HIS A 107 55.91 23.53 19.86
C HIS A 107 54.70 22.65 20.17
N LEU A 108 53.47 23.13 19.92
CA LEU A 108 52.25 22.34 20.05
C LEU A 108 52.23 21.19 19.02
N GLN A 109 52.53 21.49 17.75
CA GLN A 109 52.63 20.50 16.70
C GLN A 109 53.64 19.40 17.05
N MET A 110 54.83 19.80 17.54
CA MET A 110 55.88 18.86 17.95
C MET A 110 55.50 18.04 19.19
N ALA A 111 54.69 18.59 20.09
CA ALA A 111 54.15 17.86 21.25
C ALA A 111 53.09 16.84 20.82
N ASP A 112 52.23 17.19 19.87
CA ASP A 112 51.23 16.28 19.29
C ASP A 112 51.91 15.13 18.54
N ASP A 113 52.95 15.42 17.74
CA ASP A 113 53.75 14.40 17.05
C ASP A 113 54.42 13.42 18.02
N LEU A 114 55.00 13.92 19.12
CA LEU A 114 55.59 13.09 20.17
C LEU A 114 54.56 12.26 20.93
N HIS A 115 53.36 12.80 21.16
CA HIS A 115 52.26 12.05 21.79
C HIS A 115 51.80 10.91 20.89
N GLN A 116 51.67 11.17 19.59
CA GLN A 116 51.31 10.14 18.61
C GLN A 116 52.37 9.03 18.56
N GLN A 117 53.66 9.36 18.50
CA GLN A 117 54.75 8.37 18.54
C GLN A 117 54.74 7.51 19.81
N LYS A 118 54.46 8.11 20.98
CA LYS A 118 54.34 7.36 22.24
C LYS A 118 53.17 6.36 22.19
N LYS A 119 52.03 6.78 21.62
CA LYS A 119 50.84 5.93 21.48
C LYS A 119 51.11 4.75 20.54
N ASP A 120 51.80 5.01 19.43
CA ASP A 120 52.17 3.99 18.44
C ASP A 120 53.13 2.95 19.05
N LEU A 121 54.11 3.39 19.85
CA LEU A 121 55.02 2.49 20.58
C LEU A 121 54.29 1.61 21.62
N GLN A 122 53.33 2.17 22.36
CA GLN A 122 52.54 1.41 23.33
C GLN A 122 51.72 0.30 22.65
N LEU A 123 51.10 0.62 21.51
CA LEU A 123 50.32 -0.34 20.72
C LEU A 123 51.21 -1.48 20.16
N SER A 124 52.44 -1.16 19.73
CA SER A 124 53.39 -2.17 19.26
C SER A 124 53.82 -3.16 20.35
N ILE A 125 53.94 -2.71 21.60
CA ILE A 125 54.26 -3.59 22.75
C ILE A 125 53.08 -4.53 23.04
N GLU A 126 51.86 -4.00 23.04
CA GLU A 126 50.65 -4.77 23.31
C GLU A 126 50.42 -5.87 22.26
N ILE A 127 50.59 -5.55 20.97
CA ILE A 127 50.51 -6.52 19.86
C ILE A 127 51.55 -7.64 20.05
N SER A 128 52.78 -7.29 20.41
CA SER A 128 53.86 -8.28 20.61
C SER A 128 53.58 -9.24 21.77
N GLN A 129 52.98 -8.75 22.85
CA GLN A 129 52.60 -9.58 24.01
C GLN A 129 51.46 -10.56 23.66
N LYS A 130 50.44 -10.11 22.92
CA LYS A 130 49.32 -10.98 22.51
C LYS A 130 49.76 -12.05 21.51
N LEU A 131 50.71 -11.74 20.62
CA LEU A 131 51.29 -12.72 19.69
C LEU A 131 52.02 -13.85 20.43
N LEU A 132 52.85 -13.51 21.43
CA LEU A 132 53.54 -14.50 22.28
C LEU A 132 52.54 -15.40 23.04
N LEU A 133 51.44 -14.82 23.53
CA LEU A 133 50.40 -15.59 24.22
C LEU A 133 49.68 -16.57 23.29
N LEU A 134 49.45 -16.20 22.03
CA LEU A 134 48.88 -17.10 21.01
C LEU A 134 49.82 -18.24 20.65
N GLU A 135 51.11 -17.94 20.48
CA GLU A 135 52.14 -18.94 20.18
C GLU A 135 52.28 -19.97 21.31
N ASP A 136 52.18 -19.53 22.56
CA ASP A 136 52.18 -20.41 23.74
C ASP A 136 50.92 -21.29 23.82
N LEU A 137 49.73 -20.70 23.60
CA LEU A 137 48.46 -21.45 23.59
C LEU A 137 48.39 -22.50 22.46
N LEU A 138 49.00 -22.20 21.31
CA LEU A 138 49.05 -23.09 20.15
C LEU A 138 50.27 -24.02 20.13
N GLN A 139 51.22 -23.84 21.04
CA GLN A 139 52.50 -24.59 21.12
C GLN A 139 53.34 -24.49 19.83
N ILE A 140 53.47 -23.28 19.28
CA ILE A 140 54.28 -23.02 18.09
C ILE A 140 55.75 -22.83 18.51
N GLU A 141 56.62 -23.79 18.18
CA GLU A 141 58.07 -23.65 18.40
C GLU A 141 58.69 -22.68 17.38
N LEU A 142 59.12 -21.50 17.85
CA LEU A 142 59.90 -20.55 17.05
C LEU A 142 61.34 -21.06 16.84
N GLN A 143 61.67 -21.50 15.62
CA GLN A 143 63.06 -21.66 15.19
C GLN A 143 63.72 -20.28 15.05
N LEU A 144 64.33 -19.78 16.14
CA LEU A 144 65.23 -18.63 16.10
C LEU A 144 66.57 -19.04 15.48
N GLN A 145 66.79 -18.72 14.19
CA GLN A 145 68.15 -18.61 13.64
C GLN A 145 68.80 -17.34 14.19
N CYS A 146 69.60 -17.48 15.24
CA CYS A 146 70.56 -16.45 15.66
C CYS A 146 71.98 -16.93 15.34
N ASP A 147 72.56 -16.37 14.27
CA ASP A 147 74.01 -16.20 14.16
C ASP A 147 74.41 -15.12 15.18
N ASP A 148 74.98 -15.50 16.32
CA ASP A 148 76.27 -14.94 16.73
C ASP A 148 76.91 -15.67 17.90
N LYS A 149 78.24 -15.70 17.85
CA LYS A 149 79.15 -16.36 18.78
C LYS A 149 79.19 -15.66 20.14
N THR A 150 79.65 -16.45 21.13
CA THR A 150 80.31 -16.05 22.39
C THR A 150 79.41 -15.91 23.63
N LEU A 151 79.35 -16.97 24.45
CA LEU A 151 79.78 -17.00 25.87
C LEU A 151 79.32 -18.32 26.53
N GLU A 152 80.29 -19.20 26.79
CA GLU A 152 80.14 -20.33 27.71
C GLU A 152 79.97 -19.83 29.16
N LEU A 153 79.17 -20.51 29.99
CA LEU A 153 79.67 -21.31 31.13
C LEU A 153 78.56 -21.77 32.10
N SER A 154 78.50 -23.10 32.25
CA SER A 154 78.47 -23.83 33.53
C SER A 154 77.13 -24.01 34.29
N LEU A 155 76.61 -25.25 34.33
CA LEU A 155 76.69 -26.19 35.47
C LEU A 155 75.61 -27.29 35.41
N GLY A 156 76.04 -28.52 35.06
CA GLY A 156 75.87 -29.75 35.86
C GLY A 156 74.49 -30.40 36.07
N GLY A 157 74.40 -31.69 35.72
CA GLY A 157 73.73 -32.67 36.60
C GLY A 157 72.81 -33.73 35.96
N GLN A 158 73.39 -34.86 35.54
CA GLN A 158 72.96 -36.24 35.85
C GLN A 158 71.47 -36.64 35.68
N ASN A 159 71.13 -37.53 34.73
CA ASN A 159 71.28 -38.99 34.80
C ASN A 159 70.35 -39.72 33.81
N ARG A 160 70.90 -40.79 33.21
CA ARG A 160 70.22 -41.81 32.41
C ARG A 160 69.76 -42.99 33.31
N PRO A 161 68.97 -43.95 32.78
CA PRO A 161 67.87 -44.63 33.47
C PRO A 161 68.27 -45.96 34.10
N LEU A 162 67.39 -46.52 34.94
CA LEU A 162 67.48 -47.90 35.43
C LEU A 162 66.09 -48.56 35.45
N ASP A 163 66.10 -49.78 34.93
CA ASP A 163 65.03 -50.79 34.86
C ASP A 163 64.50 -51.20 36.24
N LEU A 164 63.29 -51.79 36.27
CA LEU A 164 63.05 -53.17 36.73
C LEU A 164 61.55 -53.55 36.69
N ASP A 165 61.33 -54.78 36.23
CA ASP A 165 60.05 -55.48 36.06
C ASP A 165 59.40 -55.97 37.37
N GLU A 166 58.09 -56.19 37.27
CA GLU A 166 57.23 -57.26 37.84
C GLU A 166 57.21 -57.51 39.37
N ASP A 167 56.12 -57.12 40.02
CA ASP A 167 55.02 -58.03 40.44
C ASP A 167 54.21 -57.47 41.64
N SER A 168 52.90 -57.27 41.44
CA SER A 168 51.83 -57.76 42.34
C SER A 168 50.47 -57.17 41.94
N ASP A 169 49.59 -58.05 41.49
CA ASP A 169 48.17 -57.82 41.29
C ASP A 169 47.49 -57.39 42.60
N ILE A 170 46.72 -56.30 42.57
CA ILE A 170 45.43 -56.08 43.24
C ILE A 170 44.84 -54.75 42.71
N GLU A 171 43.55 -54.78 42.32
CA GLU A 171 42.66 -53.66 41.93
C GLU A 171 42.75 -53.09 40.49
N PHE A 172 42.36 -53.92 39.52
CA PHE A 172 42.14 -53.57 38.11
C PHE A 172 40.65 -53.24 37.80
N GLU A 173 40.00 -52.35 38.57
CA GLU A 173 38.69 -51.79 38.17
C GLU A 173 38.58 -50.25 38.37
N ASN A 174 39.45 -49.63 39.16
CA ASN A 174 39.45 -48.17 39.37
C ASN A 174 40.36 -47.39 38.41
N PHE A 175 41.22 -48.06 37.63
CA PHE A 175 42.18 -47.36 36.76
C PHE A 175 41.59 -46.98 35.39
N GLU A 176 40.67 -47.74 34.82
CA GLU A 176 40.03 -47.37 33.54
C GLU A 176 38.99 -46.26 33.69
N GLN A 177 38.20 -46.23 34.78
CA GLN A 177 37.26 -45.13 35.04
C GLN A 177 37.98 -43.81 35.33
N VAL A 178 39.13 -43.86 36.02
CA VAL A 178 39.98 -42.68 36.28
C VAL A 178 40.71 -42.23 35.01
N LYS A 179 41.19 -43.15 34.16
CA LYS A 179 41.83 -42.82 32.88
C LYS A 179 40.84 -42.24 31.86
N ASN A 180 39.60 -42.75 31.79
CA ASN A 180 38.55 -42.18 30.92
C ASN A 180 38.08 -40.81 31.41
N SER A 181 37.99 -40.58 32.72
CA SER A 181 37.64 -39.24 33.26
C SER A 181 38.80 -38.23 33.15
N LEU A 182 40.07 -38.65 33.26
CA LEU A 182 41.25 -37.81 32.98
C LEU A 182 41.46 -37.52 31.49
N PHE A 183 41.13 -38.44 30.58
CA PHE A 183 41.22 -38.23 29.14
C PHE A 183 40.13 -37.26 28.62
N VAL A 184 38.90 -37.40 29.13
CA VAL A 184 37.77 -36.48 28.82
C VAL A 184 37.97 -35.09 29.43
N ALA A 185 38.58 -35.00 30.62
CA ALA A 185 38.94 -33.69 31.21
C ALA A 185 40.01 -32.97 30.37
N ASN A 186 41.00 -33.70 29.84
CA ASN A 186 42.06 -33.14 29.00
C ASN A 186 41.56 -32.67 27.62
N THR A 187 40.61 -33.36 26.99
CA THR A 187 40.06 -32.96 25.68
C THR A 187 39.16 -31.72 25.76
N VAL A 188 38.29 -31.63 26.77
CA VAL A 188 37.46 -30.42 26.99
C VAL A 188 38.34 -29.20 27.29
N GLU A 189 39.40 -29.37 28.09
CA GLU A 189 40.36 -28.30 28.36
C GLU A 189 41.15 -27.89 27.11
N SER A 190 41.51 -28.85 26.24
CA SER A 190 42.13 -28.59 24.94
C SER A 190 41.21 -27.78 24.01
N CYS A 191 39.94 -28.16 23.86
CA CYS A 191 38.98 -27.44 23.03
C CYS A 191 38.66 -26.03 23.56
N ALA A 192 38.61 -25.86 24.90
CA ALA A 192 38.45 -24.54 25.51
C ALA A 192 39.67 -23.63 25.28
N LYS A 193 40.89 -24.19 25.25
CA LYS A 193 42.12 -23.44 24.87
C LYS A 193 42.06 -22.96 23.42
N LEU A 194 41.51 -23.76 22.50
CA LEU A 194 41.32 -23.37 21.10
C LEU A 194 40.28 -22.25 20.93
N GLU A 195 39.15 -22.30 21.65
CA GLU A 195 38.19 -21.18 21.65
C GLU A 195 38.85 -19.88 22.17
N ARG A 196 39.63 -19.97 23.25
CA ARG A 196 40.35 -18.82 23.80
C ARG A 196 41.40 -18.28 22.83
N ALA A 197 42.12 -19.14 22.11
CA ALA A 197 43.05 -18.73 21.06
C ALA A 197 42.32 -17.99 19.92
N ALA A 198 41.17 -18.48 19.46
CA ALA A 198 40.36 -17.80 18.46
C ALA A 198 39.88 -16.39 18.91
N GLN A 199 39.53 -16.23 20.19
CA GLN A 199 39.15 -14.91 20.74
C GLN A 199 40.31 -13.91 20.73
N ILE A 200 41.51 -14.35 21.15
CA ILE A 200 42.70 -13.50 21.19
C ILE A 200 43.14 -13.12 19.77
N PHE A 201 43.03 -14.06 18.82
CA PHE A 201 43.35 -13.83 17.40
C PHE A 201 42.53 -12.67 16.80
N ILE A 202 41.22 -12.64 17.02
CA ILE A 202 40.34 -11.59 16.48
C ILE A 202 40.64 -10.22 17.10
N GLN A 203 40.94 -10.19 18.41
CA GLN A 203 41.33 -8.95 19.08
C GLN A 203 42.62 -8.37 18.47
N LEU A 204 43.58 -9.23 18.18
CA LEU A 204 44.83 -8.86 17.50
C LEU A 204 44.59 -8.35 16.08
N ASP A 205 43.77 -9.03 15.30
CA ASP A 205 43.46 -8.65 13.92
C ASP A 205 42.82 -7.24 13.86
N LEU A 206 41.88 -6.95 14.78
CA LEU A 206 41.28 -5.61 14.92
C LEU A 206 42.25 -4.51 15.38
N GLU A 207 43.26 -4.86 16.17
CA GLU A 207 44.30 -3.93 16.63
C GLU A 207 45.34 -3.65 15.54
N LEU A 208 45.68 -4.65 14.73
CA LEU A 208 46.56 -4.54 13.57
C LEU A 208 46.00 -3.61 12.49
N ILE A 209 44.69 -3.63 12.24
CA ILE A 209 44.01 -2.71 11.30
C ILE A 209 44.21 -1.23 11.69
N LYS A 210 44.43 -0.92 12.97
CA LYS A 210 44.62 0.46 13.46
C LYS A 210 46.04 0.99 13.25
N VAL A 211 47.00 0.14 12.89
CA VAL A 211 48.44 0.47 12.83
C VAL A 211 48.97 0.27 11.42
N THR A 212 48.63 1.17 10.49
CA THR A 212 48.98 1.03 9.06
C THR A 212 50.34 1.62 8.66
N HIS A 213 51.12 2.19 9.59
CA HIS A 213 52.28 3.06 9.27
C HIS A 213 53.64 2.63 9.84
N LEU A 214 53.75 1.46 10.48
CA LEU A 214 55.01 0.99 11.10
C LEU A 214 55.61 -0.21 10.36
N ASP A 215 56.94 -0.25 10.20
CA ASP A 215 57.66 -1.39 9.61
C ASP A 215 57.50 -2.70 10.42
N THR A 216 57.11 -2.61 11.69
CA THR A 216 56.75 -3.77 12.54
C THR A 216 55.49 -4.50 12.07
N PHE A 217 54.66 -3.87 11.23
CA PHE A 217 53.42 -4.42 10.66
C PHE A 217 53.68 -5.65 9.77
N GLN A 218 54.68 -5.59 8.89
CA GLN A 218 54.94 -6.66 7.92
C GLN A 218 55.43 -7.96 8.57
N ASN A 219 56.15 -7.87 9.70
CA ASN A 219 56.57 -9.05 10.46
C ASN A 219 55.44 -9.62 11.31
N ALA A 220 54.54 -8.77 11.81
CA ALA A 220 53.37 -9.20 12.57
C ALA A 220 52.35 -9.93 11.67
N GLU A 221 52.08 -9.45 10.46
CA GLU A 221 51.18 -10.12 9.50
C GLU A 221 51.66 -11.53 9.14
N LYS A 222 52.96 -11.71 8.89
CA LYS A 222 53.51 -13.04 8.57
C LYS A 222 53.35 -14.04 9.71
N ARG A 223 53.55 -13.60 10.95
CA ARG A 223 53.35 -14.44 12.14
C ARG A 223 51.86 -14.75 12.36
N LEU A 224 50.99 -13.77 12.16
CA LEU A 224 49.54 -13.93 12.28
C LEU A 224 49.01 -14.99 11.30
N ALA A 225 49.50 -15.00 10.06
CA ALA A 225 49.10 -15.99 9.06
C ALA A 225 49.46 -17.44 9.46
N VAL A 226 50.65 -17.66 10.03
CA VAL A 226 51.08 -18.99 10.53
C VAL A 226 50.21 -19.43 11.72
N ILE A 227 49.88 -18.50 12.60
CA ILE A 227 48.99 -18.73 13.75
C ILE A 227 47.58 -19.11 13.27
N GLU A 228 47.03 -18.41 12.27
CA GLU A 228 45.71 -18.72 11.69
C GLU A 228 45.68 -20.14 11.10
N GLU A 229 46.68 -20.49 10.29
CA GLU A 229 46.79 -21.82 9.66
C GLU A 229 46.89 -22.94 10.70
N THR A 230 47.71 -22.75 11.73
CA THR A 230 47.89 -23.72 12.81
C THR A 230 46.63 -23.90 13.65
N LEU A 231 45.94 -22.79 13.97
CA LEU A 231 44.68 -22.81 14.71
C LEU A 231 43.59 -23.55 13.94
N LEU A 232 43.44 -23.28 12.64
CA LEU A 232 42.45 -23.96 11.79
C LEU A 232 42.73 -25.45 11.67
N HIS A 233 43.99 -25.84 11.43
CA HIS A 233 44.36 -27.26 11.31
C HIS A 233 44.06 -28.06 12.58
N ARG A 234 44.33 -27.47 13.75
CA ARG A 234 44.07 -28.10 15.04
C ARG A 234 42.56 -28.16 15.36
N LEU A 235 41.81 -27.11 15.03
CA LEU A 235 40.34 -27.13 15.12
C LEU A 235 39.73 -28.23 14.24
N GLU A 236 40.20 -28.41 13.00
CA GLU A 236 39.70 -29.44 12.09
C GLU A 236 40.01 -30.85 12.59
N THR A 237 41.20 -31.06 13.15
CA THR A 237 41.62 -32.35 13.69
C THR A 237 40.74 -32.75 14.88
N GLU A 238 40.60 -31.87 15.87
CA GLU A 238 39.79 -32.11 17.07
C GLU A 238 38.30 -32.25 16.74
N PHE A 239 37.81 -31.48 15.77
CA PHE A 239 36.42 -31.61 15.28
C PHE A 239 36.19 -32.95 14.59
N THR A 240 37.15 -33.42 13.77
CA THR A 240 37.07 -34.74 13.11
C THR A 240 37.05 -35.87 14.13
N THR A 241 37.92 -35.82 15.15
CA THR A 241 37.99 -36.87 16.17
C THR A 241 36.72 -36.95 17.02
N GLU A 242 36.03 -35.84 17.23
CA GLU A 242 34.78 -35.78 17.99
C GLU A 242 33.58 -36.30 17.17
N ILE A 243 33.52 -36.01 15.87
CA ILE A 243 32.39 -36.45 15.01
C ILE A 243 32.59 -37.87 14.46
N PHE A 244 33.84 -38.33 14.33
CA PHE A 244 34.20 -39.62 13.75
C PHE A 244 35.51 -40.13 14.40
N PRO A 245 35.46 -40.71 15.61
CA PRO A 245 36.65 -41.26 16.26
C PRO A 245 37.22 -42.44 15.47
N ASP A 246 38.55 -42.48 15.29
CA ASP A 246 39.30 -43.50 14.53
C ASP A 246 39.12 -44.96 15.04
N THR A 247 38.38 -45.17 16.12
CA THR A 247 38.00 -46.49 16.60
C THR A 247 36.93 -47.10 15.69
N PHE A 248 37.38 -47.97 14.78
CA PHE A 248 36.65 -48.73 13.75
C PHE A 248 35.36 -49.48 14.19
N TYR A 249 34.93 -49.43 15.45
CA TYR A 249 33.90 -50.30 16.03
C TYR A 249 32.68 -49.61 16.67
N ASP A 250 32.62 -48.28 16.80
CA ASP A 250 31.49 -47.64 17.51
C ASP A 250 30.61 -46.80 16.57
N ARG A 251 29.73 -47.47 15.81
CA ARG A 251 28.73 -46.79 14.95
C ARG A 251 27.74 -45.95 15.75
N ASP A 252 27.63 -46.18 17.05
CA ASP A 252 26.68 -45.51 17.95
C ASP A 252 27.31 -44.40 18.80
N HIS A 253 28.52 -43.95 18.47
CA HIS A 253 29.15 -42.81 19.15
C HIS A 253 28.20 -41.60 19.19
N ALA A 254 27.94 -41.10 20.40
CA ALA A 254 27.09 -39.97 20.68
C ALA A 254 27.96 -38.72 20.89
N PHE A 255 27.67 -37.65 20.17
CA PHE A 255 28.48 -36.44 20.22
C PHE A 255 28.47 -35.80 21.62
N SER A 256 29.63 -35.37 22.11
CA SER A 256 29.70 -34.50 23.27
C SER A 256 29.22 -33.10 22.89
N ALA A 257 27.99 -32.76 23.30
CA ALA A 257 27.42 -31.44 23.08
C ALA A 257 28.29 -30.32 23.70
N VAL A 258 29.04 -30.62 24.77
CA VAL A 258 29.95 -29.68 25.44
C VAL A 258 31.19 -29.41 24.58
N THR A 259 31.86 -30.46 24.11
CA THR A 259 33.08 -30.35 23.28
C THR A 259 32.75 -29.67 21.94
N LEU A 260 31.68 -30.10 21.27
CA LEU A 260 31.21 -29.47 20.04
C LEU A 260 30.81 -28.00 20.24
N SER A 261 30.24 -27.64 21.40
CA SER A 261 29.92 -26.23 21.67
C SER A 261 31.18 -25.35 21.68
N PHE A 262 32.30 -25.81 22.22
CA PHE A 262 33.55 -25.04 22.23
C PHE A 262 34.14 -24.89 20.83
N LEU A 263 34.18 -25.99 20.07
CA LEU A 263 34.72 -25.99 18.70
C LEU A 263 33.87 -25.16 17.74
N LEU A 264 32.53 -25.31 17.77
CA LEU A 264 31.62 -24.53 16.92
C LEU A 264 31.70 -23.04 17.24
N ARG A 265 31.88 -22.64 18.51
CA ARG A 265 32.12 -21.24 18.90
C ARG A 265 33.43 -20.71 18.32
N ALA A 266 34.50 -21.49 18.37
CA ALA A 266 35.77 -21.11 17.76
C ALA A 266 35.64 -20.88 16.24
N TYR A 267 34.97 -21.78 15.52
CA TYR A 267 34.70 -21.62 14.08
C TYR A 267 33.84 -20.40 13.76
N VAL A 268 32.83 -20.13 14.58
CA VAL A 268 31.98 -18.94 14.46
C VAL A 268 32.77 -17.66 14.68
N LEU A 269 33.61 -17.62 15.71
CA LEU A 269 34.48 -16.48 16.01
C LEU A 269 35.39 -16.17 14.82
N LEU A 270 36.01 -17.19 14.24
CA LEU A 270 36.88 -17.05 13.05
C LEU A 270 36.11 -16.78 11.74
N ASN A 271 34.77 -16.72 11.78
CA ASN A 271 33.91 -16.57 10.60
C ASN A 271 34.11 -17.70 9.55
N LYS A 272 34.34 -18.93 10.01
CA LYS A 272 34.57 -20.15 9.21
C LYS A 272 33.53 -21.25 9.50
N SER A 273 32.27 -20.86 9.75
CA SER A 273 31.18 -21.79 10.10
C SER A 273 30.84 -22.85 9.04
N ARG A 274 31.23 -22.64 7.76
CA ARG A 274 31.00 -23.61 6.68
C ARG A 274 31.81 -24.90 6.81
N ILE A 275 33.01 -24.83 7.38
CA ILE A 275 33.91 -25.98 7.51
C ILE A 275 33.24 -27.11 8.33
N PRO A 276 32.75 -26.87 9.56
CA PRO A 276 32.08 -27.93 10.32
C PRO A 276 30.78 -28.43 9.66
N GLU A 277 30.04 -27.56 8.94
CA GLU A 277 28.84 -27.96 8.18
C GLU A 277 29.16 -28.94 7.04
N GLU A 278 30.24 -28.68 6.28
CA GLU A 278 30.71 -29.56 5.21
C GLU A 278 31.27 -30.89 5.74
N MET A 279 31.98 -30.86 6.88
CA MET A 279 32.51 -32.07 7.52
C MET A 279 31.39 -33.01 7.99
N ILE A 280 30.36 -32.47 8.67
CA ILE A 280 29.18 -33.25 9.09
C ILE A 280 28.46 -33.84 7.87
N THR A 281 28.29 -33.04 6.82
CA THR A 281 27.69 -33.49 5.56
C THR A 281 28.44 -34.71 5.00
N ARG A 282 29.76 -34.58 4.84
CA ARG A 282 30.59 -35.58 4.17
C ARG A 282 30.76 -36.87 4.99
N LEU A 283 30.99 -36.75 6.30
CA LEU A 283 31.39 -37.89 7.14
C LEU A 283 30.20 -38.63 7.77
N ILE A 284 29.07 -37.96 7.98
CA ILE A 284 27.94 -38.53 8.74
C ILE A 284 26.67 -38.63 7.88
N VAL A 285 26.27 -37.54 7.23
CA VAL A 285 24.98 -37.47 6.51
C VAL A 285 25.04 -38.22 5.18
N GLN A 286 26.13 -38.08 4.42
CA GLN A 286 26.29 -38.74 3.12
C GLN A 286 26.24 -40.28 3.20
N PRO A 287 26.94 -40.96 4.13
CA PRO A 287 26.83 -42.41 4.31
C PRO A 287 25.40 -42.87 4.64
N PHE A 288 24.69 -42.12 5.48
CA PHE A 288 23.29 -42.43 5.82
C PHE A 288 22.38 -42.35 4.59
N ILE A 289 22.55 -41.32 3.75
CA ILE A 289 21.78 -41.15 2.50
C ILE A 289 21.99 -42.35 1.58
N GLU A 290 23.24 -42.80 1.42
CA GLU A 290 23.59 -43.92 0.53
C GLU A 290 23.01 -45.27 1.00
N GLU A 291 22.90 -45.49 2.32
CA GLU A 291 22.34 -46.73 2.90
C GLU A 291 20.80 -46.74 2.99
N HIS A 292 20.19 -45.61 3.35
CA HIS A 292 18.76 -45.55 3.70
C HIS A 292 17.86 -44.95 2.61
N LEU A 293 18.36 -44.03 1.79
CA LEU A 293 17.55 -43.34 0.77
C LEU A 293 17.74 -43.99 -0.62
N THR A 294 17.61 -45.31 -0.72
CA THR A 294 17.72 -46.01 -2.01
C THR A 294 16.37 -46.13 -2.73
N ARG A 295 16.40 -46.19 -4.06
CA ARG A 295 15.19 -46.34 -4.89
C ARG A 295 14.41 -47.62 -4.57
N SER A 296 15.10 -48.68 -4.14
CA SER A 296 14.47 -49.95 -3.74
C SER A 296 13.57 -49.79 -2.50
N LYS A 297 14.00 -48.96 -1.53
CA LYS A 297 13.24 -48.67 -0.32
C LYS A 297 12.07 -47.72 -0.60
N LEU A 298 12.19 -46.83 -1.59
CA LEU A 298 11.11 -45.92 -2.00
C LEU A 298 9.94 -46.65 -2.69
N ASP A 299 10.27 -47.54 -3.64
CA ASP A 299 9.27 -48.21 -4.48
C ASP A 299 8.51 -49.33 -3.74
N GLY A 300 8.96 -49.77 -2.56
CA GLY A 300 8.29 -50.82 -1.80
C GLY A 300 8.17 -52.13 -2.60
N ARG A 301 6.94 -52.66 -2.73
CA ARG A 301 6.67 -53.91 -3.47
C ARG A 301 6.48 -53.70 -4.96
N ILE A 302 6.03 -52.52 -5.38
CA ILE A 302 5.65 -52.21 -6.77
C ILE A 302 6.50 -51.06 -7.27
N ARG A 303 7.32 -51.31 -8.30
CA ARG A 303 8.22 -50.32 -8.89
C ARG A 303 7.44 -49.09 -9.37
N GLY A 304 7.79 -47.90 -8.86
CA GLY A 304 7.13 -46.62 -9.18
C GLY A 304 5.94 -46.25 -8.28
N SER A 305 5.58 -47.07 -7.29
CA SER A 305 4.43 -46.82 -6.40
C SER A 305 4.69 -45.73 -5.34
N CYS A 306 5.96 -45.52 -4.96
CA CYS A 306 6.36 -44.61 -3.88
C CYS A 306 5.75 -44.93 -2.49
N GLU A 307 5.22 -46.12 -2.27
CA GLU A 307 4.60 -46.53 -0.99
C GLU A 307 5.58 -46.45 0.20
N GLY A 308 6.89 -46.62 -0.06
CA GLY A 308 7.93 -46.60 0.97
C GLY A 308 8.35 -45.21 1.44
N ILE A 309 7.75 -44.14 0.91
CA ILE A 309 8.13 -42.76 1.26
C ILE A 309 7.90 -42.45 2.76
N ALA A 310 6.85 -43.01 3.38
CA ALA A 310 6.61 -42.91 4.83
C ALA A 310 7.83 -43.38 5.63
N HIS A 311 8.30 -44.59 5.32
CA HIS A 311 9.41 -45.22 6.05
C HIS A 311 10.74 -44.50 5.82
N ILE A 312 10.95 -43.90 4.64
CA ILE A 312 12.12 -43.05 4.40
C ILE A 312 12.08 -41.83 5.32
N TYR A 313 10.94 -41.14 5.42
CA TYR A 313 10.78 -39.98 6.30
C TYR A 313 10.93 -40.34 7.78
N GLU A 314 10.35 -41.45 8.23
CA GLU A 314 10.55 -41.96 9.60
C GLU A 314 12.02 -42.30 9.88
N SER A 315 12.72 -42.92 8.93
CA SER A 315 14.14 -43.24 9.06
C SER A 315 15.00 -41.98 9.20
N ILE A 316 14.70 -40.92 8.44
CA ILE A 316 15.38 -39.62 8.54
C ILE A 316 15.13 -38.99 9.91
N LEU A 317 13.88 -38.94 10.37
CA LEU A 317 13.54 -38.38 11.69
C LEU A 317 14.26 -39.14 12.81
N HIS A 318 14.32 -40.47 12.73
CA HIS A 318 15.01 -41.30 13.71
C HIS A 318 16.53 -41.05 13.72
N PHE A 319 17.14 -40.91 12.55
CA PHE A 319 18.56 -40.58 12.41
C PHE A 319 18.91 -39.22 13.02
N ILE A 320 18.13 -38.18 12.71
CA ILE A 320 18.35 -36.84 13.28
C ILE A 320 18.17 -36.84 14.80
N THR A 321 17.14 -37.54 15.28
CA THR A 321 16.85 -37.65 16.73
C THR A 321 17.97 -38.37 17.48
N SER A 322 18.47 -39.49 16.95
CA SER A 322 19.50 -40.30 17.61
C SER A 322 20.87 -39.64 17.61
N LYS A 323 21.27 -38.96 16.52
CA LYS A 323 22.62 -38.41 16.36
C LYS A 323 22.76 -36.93 16.69
N PHE A 324 21.76 -36.10 16.38
CA PHE A 324 21.92 -34.63 16.40
C PHE A 324 21.05 -33.90 17.42
N SER A 325 20.15 -34.59 18.14
CA SER A 325 19.20 -33.90 19.04
C SER A 325 19.87 -33.01 20.09
N ALA A 326 20.95 -33.49 20.73
CA ALA A 326 21.67 -32.71 21.73
C ALA A 326 22.45 -31.53 21.11
N THR A 327 23.05 -31.73 19.94
CA THR A 327 23.81 -30.71 19.21
C THR A 327 22.91 -29.62 18.64
N LEU A 328 21.76 -29.98 18.07
CA LEU A 328 20.79 -29.02 17.54
C LEU A 328 20.19 -28.16 18.65
N ALA A 329 20.04 -28.69 19.87
CA ALA A 329 19.59 -27.92 21.03
C ALA A 329 20.61 -26.88 21.54
N LEU A 330 21.85 -26.87 21.02
CA LEU A 330 22.86 -25.91 21.45
C LEU A 330 22.46 -24.47 21.07
N PRO A 331 22.68 -23.47 21.94
CA PRO A 331 22.34 -22.08 21.66
C PRO A 331 22.96 -21.55 20.36
N ILE A 332 24.18 -21.97 20.01
CA ILE A 332 24.87 -21.52 18.80
C ILE A 332 24.17 -21.98 17.49
N CYS A 333 23.40 -23.07 17.57
CA CYS A 333 22.60 -23.57 16.46
C CYS A 333 21.19 -22.94 16.43
N GLN A 334 20.75 -22.33 17.53
CA GLN A 334 19.36 -21.85 17.73
C GLN A 334 19.19 -20.32 17.70
N VAL A 335 20.24 -19.56 17.36
CA VAL A 335 20.22 -18.08 17.29
C VAL A 335 20.29 -17.60 15.83
N ASP A 336 19.62 -16.49 15.51
CA ASP A 336 19.71 -15.81 14.21
C ASP A 336 20.74 -14.68 14.26
N SER A 337 21.98 -15.03 13.96
CA SER A 337 23.07 -14.06 13.78
C SER A 337 24.11 -14.58 12.80
N LYS A 338 24.94 -13.68 12.26
CA LYS A 338 26.18 -14.03 11.55
C LYS A 338 27.12 -14.93 12.37
N CYS A 339 26.85 -15.08 13.66
CA CYS A 339 27.58 -15.89 14.62
C CYS A 339 26.84 -17.21 14.97
N SER A 340 26.12 -17.80 14.01
CA SER A 340 25.43 -19.10 14.20
C SER A 340 25.90 -20.13 13.18
N VAL A 341 25.77 -21.41 13.52
CA VAL A 341 26.04 -22.55 12.63
C VAL A 341 24.70 -23.19 12.29
N ASP A 342 24.42 -23.40 11.00
CA ASP A 342 23.14 -23.98 10.57
C ASP A 342 23.29 -25.45 10.17
N ILE A 343 23.51 -26.29 11.17
CA ILE A 343 23.65 -27.74 10.98
C ILE A 343 22.37 -28.35 10.38
N LEU A 344 21.18 -27.90 10.81
CA LEU A 344 19.91 -28.45 10.34
C LEU A 344 19.69 -28.13 8.84
N GLY A 345 19.87 -26.87 8.45
CA GLY A 345 19.67 -26.42 7.06
C GLY A 345 20.78 -26.86 6.10
N ASN A 346 22.02 -26.48 6.40
CA ASN A 346 23.16 -26.66 5.50
C ASN A 346 23.74 -28.08 5.53
N ALA A 347 23.89 -28.68 6.71
CA ALA A 347 24.59 -29.96 6.83
C ALA A 347 23.67 -31.18 6.68
N ILE A 348 22.45 -31.12 7.22
CA ILE A 348 21.51 -32.25 7.23
C ILE A 348 20.51 -32.15 6.08
N TRP A 349 19.73 -31.07 6.02
CA TRP A 349 18.59 -30.99 5.11
C TRP A 349 19.01 -30.83 3.64
N LYS A 350 19.97 -29.95 3.34
CA LYS A 350 20.40 -29.70 1.96
C LYS A 350 20.85 -30.97 1.22
N PRO A 351 21.75 -31.83 1.75
CA PRO A 351 22.12 -33.08 1.07
C PRO A 351 20.95 -34.06 0.89
N ILE A 352 20.08 -34.19 1.90
CA ILE A 352 18.88 -35.05 1.83
C ILE A 352 17.95 -34.56 0.73
N GLN A 353 17.70 -33.25 0.67
CA GLN A 353 16.85 -32.62 -0.31
C GLN A 353 17.40 -32.76 -1.73
N GLU A 354 18.71 -32.57 -1.93
CA GLU A 354 19.38 -32.75 -3.21
C GLU A 354 19.24 -34.20 -3.70
N HIS A 355 19.38 -35.18 -2.80
CA HIS A 355 19.20 -36.60 -3.13
C HIS A 355 17.76 -36.95 -3.45
N LEU A 356 16.78 -36.49 -2.66
CA LEU A 356 15.35 -36.67 -2.95
C LEU A 356 14.99 -36.05 -4.30
N SER A 357 15.52 -34.86 -4.59
CA SER A 357 15.29 -34.15 -5.84
C SER A 357 15.90 -34.84 -7.05
N THR A 358 17.08 -35.44 -6.94
CA THR A 358 17.82 -35.98 -8.09
C THR A 358 17.57 -37.47 -8.32
N LYS A 359 17.53 -38.28 -7.25
CA LYS A 359 17.38 -39.74 -7.35
C LYS A 359 15.94 -40.19 -7.21
N HIS A 360 15.09 -39.42 -6.53
CA HIS A 360 13.69 -39.74 -6.26
C HIS A 360 12.71 -38.75 -6.93
N GLU A 361 13.05 -38.24 -8.12
CA GLU A 361 12.21 -37.26 -8.86
C GLU A 361 10.75 -37.72 -9.08
N VAL A 362 10.52 -39.04 -9.12
CA VAL A 362 9.21 -39.66 -9.32
C VAL A 362 8.16 -39.16 -8.31
N ILE A 363 8.58 -38.80 -7.09
CA ILE A 363 7.67 -38.30 -6.04
C ILE A 363 7.01 -36.97 -6.41
N PHE A 364 7.64 -36.16 -7.26
CA PHE A 364 7.17 -34.82 -7.65
C PHE A 364 6.33 -34.82 -8.93
N GLN A 365 6.13 -35.97 -9.57
CA GLN A 365 5.44 -36.04 -10.87
C GLN A 365 3.92 -35.91 -10.71
N ALA A 366 3.36 -34.82 -11.25
CA ALA A 366 1.92 -34.51 -11.19
C ALA A 366 1.03 -35.35 -12.14
N ALA A 367 1.61 -36.18 -13.02
CA ALA A 367 0.87 -36.95 -14.03
C ALA A 367 -0.18 -37.89 -13.44
N ASP A 368 0.10 -38.46 -12.25
CA ASP A 368 -0.87 -39.19 -11.46
C ASP A 368 -1.28 -38.31 -10.27
N SER A 369 -2.48 -37.74 -10.34
CA SER A 369 -2.97 -36.80 -9.33
C SER A 369 -3.14 -37.45 -7.96
N TRP A 370 -3.55 -38.73 -7.88
CA TRP A 370 -3.72 -39.39 -6.58
C TRP A 370 -2.36 -39.61 -5.90
N ARG A 371 -1.38 -40.13 -6.64
CA ARG A 371 -0.02 -40.34 -6.14
C ARG A 371 0.64 -39.02 -5.74
N PHE A 372 0.49 -37.98 -6.56
CA PHE A 372 1.04 -36.65 -6.28
C PHE A 372 0.49 -36.09 -4.97
N HIS A 373 -0.83 -36.18 -4.75
CA HIS A 373 -1.48 -35.70 -3.52
C HIS A 373 -0.95 -36.43 -2.29
N GLN A 374 -0.86 -37.76 -2.36
CA GLN A 374 -0.35 -38.58 -1.25
C GLN A 374 1.11 -38.22 -0.91
N CYS A 375 1.99 -38.23 -1.91
CA CYS A 375 3.41 -37.90 -1.71
C CYS A 375 3.57 -36.48 -1.15
N TYR A 376 2.87 -35.49 -1.74
CA TYR A 376 2.92 -34.09 -1.28
C TYR A 376 2.51 -33.96 0.19
N THR A 377 1.37 -34.53 0.56
CA THR A 377 0.82 -34.44 1.92
C THR A 377 1.77 -35.05 2.94
N MET A 378 2.36 -36.21 2.61
CA MET A 378 3.36 -36.87 3.46
C MET A 378 4.64 -36.05 3.59
N SER A 379 5.13 -35.46 2.49
CA SER A 379 6.33 -34.61 2.51
C SER A 379 6.14 -33.33 3.33
N MET A 380 4.99 -32.67 3.22
CA MET A 380 4.70 -31.46 4.00
C MET A 380 4.52 -31.78 5.48
N ARG A 381 3.90 -32.92 5.82
CA ARG A 381 3.81 -33.40 7.20
C ARG A 381 5.20 -33.70 7.78
N PHE A 382 6.05 -34.36 7.01
CA PHE A 382 7.43 -34.62 7.43
C PHE A 382 8.20 -33.32 7.70
N LEU A 383 8.08 -32.30 6.85
CA LEU A 383 8.70 -30.98 7.10
C LEU A 383 8.17 -30.34 8.39
N ALA A 384 6.86 -30.43 8.64
CA ALA A 384 6.27 -29.95 9.90
C ALA A 384 6.81 -30.73 11.11
N ASP A 385 6.99 -32.05 11.00
CA ASP A 385 7.59 -32.88 12.06
C ASP A 385 9.05 -32.50 12.33
N VAL A 386 9.83 -32.15 11.30
CA VAL A 386 11.20 -31.64 11.47
C VAL A 386 11.20 -30.30 12.21
N GLU A 387 10.31 -29.38 11.81
CA GLU A 387 10.15 -28.07 12.46
C GLU A 387 9.73 -28.19 13.92
N ASP A 388 8.80 -29.09 14.24
CA ASP A 388 8.27 -29.23 15.60
C ASP A 388 9.27 -29.94 16.54
N ARG A 389 10.01 -30.94 16.04
CA ARG A 389 10.92 -31.75 16.86
C ARG A 389 12.29 -31.11 17.09
N PHE A 390 12.82 -30.36 16.11
CA PHE A 390 14.22 -29.93 16.13
C PHE A 390 14.42 -28.40 16.17
N CYS A 391 13.38 -27.60 15.92
CA CYS A 391 13.44 -26.15 16.04
C CYS A 391 12.79 -25.70 17.35
N THR A 392 13.60 -25.34 18.34
CA THR A 392 13.11 -24.97 19.68
C THR A 392 12.59 -23.52 19.75
N SER A 393 13.11 -22.64 18.91
CA SER A 393 12.76 -21.22 18.84
C SER A 393 12.05 -20.89 17.53
N GLU A 394 11.11 -19.94 17.57
CA GLU A 394 10.39 -19.46 16.38
C GLU A 394 11.35 -18.88 15.33
N ILE A 395 12.44 -18.26 15.79
CA ILE A 395 13.49 -17.71 14.93
C ILE A 395 14.12 -18.81 14.06
N VAL A 396 14.35 -19.99 14.64
CA VAL A 396 14.96 -21.14 13.93
C VAL A 396 13.95 -21.77 12.98
N LYS A 397 12.67 -21.82 13.36
CA LYS A 397 11.58 -22.23 12.46
C LYS A 397 11.54 -21.34 11.22
N ILE A 398 11.62 -20.02 11.40
CA ILE A 398 11.70 -19.06 10.29
C ILE A 398 12.96 -19.30 9.45
N ARG A 399 14.13 -19.45 10.09
CA ARG A 399 15.41 -19.71 9.39
C ARG A 399 15.32 -20.97 8.53
N PHE A 400 14.85 -22.09 9.10
CA PHE A 400 14.66 -23.35 8.38
C PHE A 400 13.64 -23.19 7.24
N ARG A 401 12.48 -22.58 7.48
CA ARG A 401 11.46 -22.33 6.43
C ARG A 401 12.00 -21.49 5.27
N SER A 402 12.88 -20.52 5.57
CA SER A 402 13.49 -19.62 4.60
C SER A 402 14.75 -20.18 3.93
N HIS A 403 15.24 -21.35 4.37
CA HIS A 403 16.47 -21.93 3.87
C HIS A 403 16.32 -22.32 2.38
N GLU A 404 17.34 -22.02 1.57
CA GLU A 404 17.28 -22.16 0.11
C GLU A 404 16.83 -23.56 -0.33
N SER A 405 17.39 -24.62 0.26
CA SER A 405 17.01 -26.01 -0.08
C SER A 405 15.58 -26.36 0.36
N VAL A 406 15.04 -25.81 1.46
CA VAL A 406 13.63 -26.02 1.86
C VAL A 406 12.71 -25.34 0.85
N VAL A 407 13.05 -24.12 0.44
CA VAL A 407 12.30 -23.37 -0.57
C VAL A 407 12.32 -24.12 -1.90
N GLN A 408 13.50 -24.54 -2.38
CA GLN A 408 13.65 -25.33 -3.61
C GLN A 408 12.85 -26.65 -3.55
N PHE A 409 12.82 -27.33 -2.41
CA PHE A 409 12.00 -28.53 -2.24
C PHE A 409 10.50 -28.23 -2.37
N LYS A 410 10.03 -27.15 -1.74
CA LYS A 410 8.62 -26.72 -1.81
C LYS A 410 8.25 -26.30 -3.24
N GLU A 411 9.11 -25.53 -3.91
CA GLU A 411 8.93 -25.05 -5.29
C GLU A 411 8.95 -26.19 -6.33
N LYS A 412 9.66 -27.29 -6.04
CA LYS A 412 9.71 -28.44 -6.93
C LYS A 412 8.36 -29.15 -7.09
N TRP A 413 7.47 -29.00 -6.11
CA TRP A 413 6.10 -29.48 -6.24
C TRP A 413 5.34 -28.57 -7.20
N ASN A 414 5.03 -29.10 -8.39
CA ASN A 414 4.23 -28.38 -9.37
C ASN A 414 2.73 -28.45 -9.00
N ILE A 415 2.37 -27.77 -7.91
CA ILE A 415 1.02 -27.75 -7.34
C ILE A 415 0.03 -27.12 -8.34
N GLU A 416 0.48 -26.18 -9.19
CA GLU A 416 -0.34 -25.59 -10.24
C GLU A 416 -0.74 -26.60 -11.32
N VAL A 417 0.20 -27.42 -11.82
CA VAL A 417 -0.13 -28.48 -12.79
C VAL A 417 -1.05 -29.53 -12.18
N TYR A 418 -0.84 -29.90 -10.91
CA TYR A 418 -1.78 -30.75 -10.19
C TYR A 418 -3.20 -30.15 -10.18
N PHE A 419 -3.33 -28.86 -9.83
CA PHE A 419 -4.61 -28.16 -9.84
C PHE A 419 -5.25 -28.15 -11.23
N GLN A 420 -4.47 -27.88 -12.29
CA GLN A 420 -4.98 -27.86 -13.66
C GLN A 420 -5.54 -29.23 -14.07
N LEU A 421 -4.84 -30.33 -13.79
CA LEU A 421 -5.31 -31.67 -14.09
C LEU A 421 -6.61 -32.01 -13.33
N GLN A 422 -6.70 -31.61 -12.07
CA GLN A 422 -7.92 -31.81 -11.27
C GLN A 422 -9.07 -30.94 -11.74
N ALA A 423 -8.82 -29.66 -12.05
CA ALA A 423 -9.82 -28.75 -12.57
C ALA A 423 -10.40 -29.24 -13.89
N VAL A 424 -9.56 -29.72 -14.82
CA VAL A 424 -10.00 -30.32 -16.09
C VAL A 424 -10.81 -31.60 -15.84
N LYS A 425 -10.36 -32.48 -14.94
CA LYS A 425 -11.09 -33.71 -14.60
C LYS A 425 -12.49 -33.40 -14.08
N LEU A 426 -12.61 -32.46 -13.14
CA LEU A 426 -13.88 -32.07 -12.52
C LEU A 426 -14.79 -31.32 -13.51
N ALA A 427 -14.27 -30.37 -14.28
CA ALA A 427 -15.03 -29.64 -15.30
C ALA A 427 -15.51 -30.56 -16.44
N SER A 428 -14.68 -31.52 -16.87
CA SER A 428 -15.04 -32.44 -17.96
C SER A 428 -16.25 -33.33 -17.63
N SER A 429 -16.50 -33.61 -16.35
CA SER A 429 -17.69 -34.34 -15.93
C SER A 429 -18.96 -33.51 -16.14
N LEU A 430 -18.90 -32.21 -15.82
CA LEU A 430 -19.98 -31.27 -16.07
C LEU A 430 -20.21 -31.06 -17.56
N GLU A 431 -19.15 -30.83 -18.34
CA GLU A 431 -19.25 -30.62 -19.80
C GLU A 431 -19.90 -31.80 -20.52
N LYS A 432 -19.58 -33.04 -20.14
CA LYS A 432 -20.19 -34.25 -20.72
C LYS A 432 -21.67 -34.42 -20.41
N SER A 433 -22.15 -33.80 -19.33
CA SER A 433 -23.55 -33.88 -18.91
C SER A 433 -24.47 -32.88 -19.62
N ILE A 434 -23.90 -31.88 -20.30
CA ILE A 434 -24.64 -30.85 -21.03
C ILE A 434 -25.29 -31.46 -22.28
N GLY A 435 -26.58 -31.21 -22.49
CA GLY A 435 -27.34 -31.69 -23.65
C GLY A 435 -27.99 -33.08 -23.47
N ILE A 436 -27.81 -33.74 -22.32
CA ILE A 436 -28.55 -34.96 -21.99
C ILE A 436 -30.01 -34.60 -21.70
N LYS A 437 -30.94 -35.16 -22.47
CA LYS A 437 -32.39 -34.95 -22.27
C LYS A 437 -32.86 -35.60 -20.97
N ARG A 438 -33.86 -34.99 -20.32
CA ARG A 438 -34.59 -35.61 -19.20
C ARG A 438 -35.25 -36.90 -19.69
N ASP A 439 -35.10 -38.00 -18.95
CA ASP A 439 -35.87 -39.22 -19.21
C ASP A 439 -37.36 -38.91 -19.05
N ASN A 440 -38.18 -39.31 -20.03
CA ASN A 440 -39.63 -39.09 -20.05
C ASN A 440 -40.35 -39.93 -18.98
N LEU A 441 -40.11 -39.60 -17.70
CA LEU A 441 -40.88 -40.10 -16.58
C LEU A 441 -42.12 -39.21 -16.45
N THR A 442 -43.30 -39.85 -16.43
CA THR A 442 -44.57 -39.15 -16.18
C THR A 442 -44.55 -38.52 -14.79
N PHE A 443 -45.31 -37.43 -14.58
CA PHE A 443 -45.38 -36.72 -13.30
C PHE A 443 -45.71 -37.65 -12.10
N SER A 444 -46.43 -38.75 -12.34
CA SER A 444 -46.73 -39.79 -11.34
C SER A 444 -45.54 -40.71 -11.00
N ASP A 445 -44.61 -40.93 -11.93
CA ASP A 445 -43.43 -41.77 -11.69
C ASP A 445 -42.28 -40.97 -11.04
N ALA A 446 -42.17 -39.67 -11.36
CA ALA A 446 -41.19 -38.75 -10.77
C ALA A 446 -41.41 -38.57 -9.25
N GLN A 447 -42.66 -38.54 -8.76
CA GLN A 447 -42.90 -38.48 -7.31
C GLN A 447 -42.42 -39.74 -6.57
N ASN A 448 -42.35 -40.90 -7.23
CA ASN A 448 -41.91 -42.16 -6.60
C ASN A 448 -40.40 -42.43 -6.76
N SER A 449 -39.75 -41.89 -7.80
CA SER A 449 -38.31 -42.08 -8.06
C SER A 449 -37.41 -40.97 -7.50
N THR A 450 -37.96 -39.78 -7.23
CA THR A 450 -37.20 -38.59 -6.76
C THR A 450 -37.17 -38.48 -5.22
N ILE A 451 -37.84 -39.39 -4.51
CA ILE A 451 -37.74 -39.53 -3.06
C ILE A 451 -36.53 -40.42 -2.77
N CYS A 452 -35.42 -39.80 -2.35
CA CYS A 452 -34.31 -40.56 -1.76
C CYS A 452 -34.78 -41.23 -0.46
N SER A 453 -34.08 -42.27 0.01
CA SER A 453 -34.43 -43.06 1.20
C SER A 453 -34.66 -42.26 2.49
N ASP A 454 -34.25 -40.98 2.51
CA ASP A 454 -34.39 -40.03 3.63
C ASP A 454 -35.55 -39.02 3.47
N GLY A 455 -36.41 -39.13 2.45
CA GLY A 455 -37.56 -38.24 2.25
C GLY A 455 -37.24 -36.88 1.60
N ALA A 456 -35.99 -36.66 1.18
CA ALA A 456 -35.57 -35.44 0.47
C ALA A 456 -35.77 -35.56 -1.06
N LEU A 457 -36.22 -34.46 -1.68
CA LEU A 457 -36.36 -34.31 -3.13
C LEU A 457 -34.97 -34.27 -3.80
N GLY A 458 -34.72 -35.18 -4.75
CA GLY A 458 -33.47 -35.24 -5.53
C GLY A 458 -33.42 -34.28 -6.73
N LEU A 459 -32.20 -33.98 -7.20
CA LEU A 459 -31.94 -33.21 -8.43
C LEU A 459 -32.40 -34.01 -9.67
N THR A 460 -33.04 -33.33 -10.62
CA THR A 460 -33.70 -33.95 -11.77
C THR A 460 -32.82 -34.00 -13.01
N PHE A 461 -32.10 -32.92 -13.33
CA PHE A 461 -31.20 -32.85 -14.48
C PHE A 461 -29.82 -33.42 -14.16
N GLU A 462 -29.25 -34.16 -15.12
CA GLU A 462 -27.92 -34.77 -14.96
C GLU A 462 -26.81 -33.70 -14.84
N SER A 463 -26.99 -32.55 -15.49
CA SER A 463 -26.09 -31.40 -15.35
C SER A 463 -26.09 -30.80 -13.94
N SER A 464 -27.25 -30.75 -13.28
CA SER A 464 -27.37 -30.30 -11.88
C SER A 464 -26.67 -31.28 -10.93
N LYS A 465 -26.83 -32.59 -11.14
CA LYS A 465 -26.15 -33.63 -10.34
C LYS A 465 -24.64 -33.59 -10.51
N CYS A 466 -24.15 -33.47 -11.75
CA CYS A 466 -22.73 -33.40 -12.05
C CYS A 466 -22.09 -32.12 -11.47
N LEU A 467 -22.79 -30.99 -11.49
CA LEU A 467 -22.32 -29.75 -10.84
C LEU A 467 -22.13 -29.97 -9.33
N TRP A 468 -23.14 -30.49 -8.64
CA TRP A 468 -23.08 -30.75 -7.21
C TRP A 468 -21.92 -31.69 -6.85
N GLN A 469 -21.77 -32.80 -7.58
CA GLN A 469 -20.69 -33.76 -7.36
C GLN A 469 -19.31 -33.13 -7.60
N ALA A 470 -19.13 -32.36 -8.67
CA ALA A 470 -17.87 -31.70 -8.97
C ALA A 470 -17.48 -30.66 -7.90
N MET A 471 -18.45 -29.89 -7.41
CA MET A 471 -18.23 -28.93 -6.32
C MET A 471 -17.89 -29.64 -5.00
N HIS A 472 -18.56 -30.75 -4.67
CA HIS A 472 -18.26 -31.54 -3.49
C HIS A 472 -16.87 -32.18 -3.55
N ASP A 473 -16.51 -32.76 -4.70
CA ASP A 473 -15.23 -33.45 -4.91
C ASP A 473 -14.03 -32.49 -4.83
N CYS A 474 -14.20 -31.20 -5.13
CA CYS A 474 -13.18 -30.16 -4.91
C CYS A 474 -12.66 -30.11 -3.47
N TRP A 475 -13.50 -30.49 -2.49
CA TRP A 475 -13.21 -30.40 -1.06
C TRP A 475 -12.98 -31.76 -0.39
N SER A 476 -12.89 -32.81 -1.20
CA SER A 476 -12.56 -34.16 -0.72
C SER A 476 -11.12 -34.24 -0.18
N ASP A 477 -10.88 -35.09 0.82
CA ASP A 477 -9.57 -35.29 1.44
C ASP A 477 -8.48 -35.73 0.45
N HIS A 478 -8.87 -36.32 -0.66
CA HIS A 478 -7.95 -36.86 -1.68
C HIS A 478 -7.68 -35.91 -2.85
N THR A 479 -8.35 -34.75 -2.87
CA THR A 479 -8.25 -33.76 -3.97
C THR A 479 -7.81 -32.40 -3.46
N PHE A 480 -8.27 -32.01 -2.27
CA PHE A 480 -7.95 -30.71 -1.69
C PHE A 480 -6.50 -30.66 -1.18
N LEU A 481 -5.81 -29.57 -1.52
CA LEU A 481 -4.50 -29.21 -0.95
C LEU A 481 -4.60 -27.79 -0.38
N ALA A 482 -4.16 -27.59 0.86
CA ALA A 482 -4.27 -26.31 1.56
C ALA A 482 -3.69 -25.10 0.81
N PRO A 483 -2.52 -25.18 0.13
CA PRO A 483 -2.00 -24.04 -0.66
C PRO A 483 -2.89 -23.63 -1.84
N LEU A 484 -3.76 -24.52 -2.30
CA LEU A 484 -4.68 -24.28 -3.42
C LEU A 484 -6.05 -23.78 -2.97
N LEU A 485 -6.23 -23.41 -1.69
CA LEU A 485 -7.50 -22.95 -1.15
C LEU A 485 -8.18 -21.91 -2.06
N SER A 486 -7.45 -20.85 -2.43
CA SER A 486 -8.00 -19.79 -3.29
C SER A 486 -8.37 -20.29 -4.70
N SER A 487 -7.64 -21.28 -5.20
CA SER A 487 -7.83 -21.82 -6.55
C SER A 487 -9.05 -22.73 -6.60
N PHE A 488 -9.25 -23.58 -5.58
CA PHE A 488 -10.47 -24.40 -5.44
C PHE A 488 -11.72 -23.54 -5.16
N CYS A 489 -11.59 -22.47 -4.37
CA CYS A 489 -12.67 -21.47 -4.21
C CYS A 489 -13.08 -20.88 -5.56
N LYS A 490 -12.10 -20.41 -6.35
CA LYS A 490 -12.33 -19.87 -7.70
C LYS A 490 -12.93 -20.90 -8.63
N LEU A 491 -12.48 -22.15 -8.59
CA LEU A 491 -13.03 -23.24 -9.42
C LEU A 491 -14.50 -23.50 -9.10
N CYS A 492 -14.88 -23.55 -7.81
CA CYS A 492 -16.28 -23.72 -7.43
C CYS A 492 -17.17 -22.59 -7.96
N VAL A 493 -16.72 -21.34 -7.84
CA VAL A 493 -17.42 -20.17 -8.39
C VAL A 493 -17.48 -20.24 -9.92
N GLN A 494 -16.40 -20.65 -10.60
CA GLN A 494 -16.35 -20.80 -12.05
C GLN A 494 -17.28 -21.90 -12.56
N LEU A 495 -17.32 -23.06 -11.90
CA LEU A 495 -18.23 -24.16 -12.26
C LEU A 495 -19.69 -23.72 -12.11
N LEU A 496 -20.02 -23.03 -11.01
CA LEU A 496 -21.36 -22.51 -10.78
C LEU A 496 -21.75 -21.42 -11.79
N THR A 497 -20.85 -20.48 -12.07
CA THR A 497 -21.08 -19.41 -13.06
C THR A 497 -21.24 -20.00 -14.46
N TYR A 498 -20.38 -20.95 -14.84
CA TYR A 498 -20.46 -21.65 -16.12
C TYR A 498 -21.80 -22.39 -16.27
N TYR A 499 -22.26 -23.08 -15.23
CA TYR A 499 -23.58 -23.70 -15.22
C TYR A 499 -24.70 -22.66 -15.41
N ILE A 500 -24.67 -21.55 -14.65
CA ILE A 500 -25.66 -20.46 -14.78
C ILE A 500 -25.68 -19.89 -16.20
N ASP A 501 -24.52 -19.63 -16.80
CA ASP A 501 -24.41 -19.08 -18.15
C ASP A 501 -25.00 -20.02 -19.21
N ILE A 502 -24.73 -21.33 -19.11
CA ILE A 502 -25.31 -22.35 -20.00
C ILE A 502 -26.84 -22.36 -19.93
N TRP A 503 -27.40 -22.20 -18.74
CA TRP A 503 -28.85 -22.23 -18.54
C TRP A 503 -29.55 -20.90 -18.86
N THR A 504 -28.85 -19.76 -18.80
CA THR A 504 -29.47 -18.44 -18.90
C THR A 504 -30.14 -18.17 -20.25
N GLU A 505 -29.41 -18.34 -21.35
CA GLU A 505 -29.93 -18.02 -22.69
C GLU A 505 -31.08 -18.95 -23.13
N PRO A 506 -30.97 -20.29 -23.02
CA PRO A 506 -32.05 -21.20 -23.43
C PRO A 506 -33.31 -21.03 -22.58
N LEU A 507 -33.14 -20.81 -21.27
CA LEU A 507 -34.26 -20.65 -20.34
C LEU A 507 -35.03 -19.35 -20.59
N LEU A 508 -34.33 -18.21 -20.73
CA LEU A 508 -34.98 -16.92 -20.98
C LEU A 508 -35.69 -16.90 -22.34
N THR A 509 -35.12 -17.55 -23.35
CA THR A 509 -35.74 -17.68 -24.68
C THR A 509 -37.03 -18.50 -24.59
N THR A 510 -36.97 -19.68 -23.96
CA THR A 510 -38.13 -20.56 -23.76
C THR A 510 -39.23 -19.86 -22.94
N VAL A 511 -38.85 -19.13 -21.89
CA VAL A 511 -39.77 -18.32 -21.07
C VAL A 511 -40.44 -17.21 -21.89
N ALA A 512 -39.70 -16.51 -22.75
CA ALA A 512 -40.24 -15.46 -23.61
C ALA A 512 -41.23 -16.02 -24.64
N GLU A 513 -40.93 -17.18 -25.24
CA GLU A 513 -41.80 -17.84 -26.21
C GLU A 513 -43.11 -18.34 -25.58
N ILE A 514 -43.04 -18.93 -24.38
CA ILE A 514 -44.21 -19.37 -23.60
C ILE A 514 -45.12 -18.17 -23.28
N ASN A 515 -44.54 -17.05 -22.84
CA ASN A 515 -45.32 -15.85 -22.52
C ASN A 515 -45.97 -15.21 -23.76
N ASN A 516 -45.37 -15.35 -24.94
CA ASN A 516 -45.90 -14.84 -26.21
C ASN A 516 -46.92 -15.77 -26.89
N GLY A 517 -47.20 -16.95 -26.32
CA GLY A 517 -48.18 -17.90 -26.85
C GLY A 517 -47.79 -18.52 -28.20
N SER A 518 -46.50 -18.51 -28.55
CA SER A 518 -45.97 -19.06 -29.81
C SER A 518 -45.57 -20.53 -29.63
N VAL A 519 -45.69 -21.34 -30.71
CA VAL A 519 -45.17 -22.71 -30.71
C VAL A 519 -43.65 -22.63 -30.76
N VAL A 520 -42.99 -23.17 -29.73
CA VAL A 520 -41.52 -23.27 -29.63
C VAL A 520 -41.02 -24.03 -30.85
N ASP A 521 -40.20 -23.39 -31.69
CA ASP A 521 -39.58 -24.04 -32.84
C ASP A 521 -38.32 -24.78 -32.35
N ILE A 522 -38.47 -26.10 -32.16
CA ILE A 522 -37.56 -26.96 -31.39
C ILE A 522 -36.17 -27.12 -32.05
N ASP A 523 -36.00 -26.70 -33.32
CA ASP A 523 -34.79 -26.97 -34.10
C ASP A 523 -33.72 -25.86 -34.06
N ALA A 524 -33.95 -24.72 -33.39
CA ALA A 524 -33.04 -23.57 -33.44
C ALA A 524 -32.04 -23.42 -32.26
N MET A 525 -32.23 -24.13 -31.13
CA MET A 525 -31.37 -23.99 -29.94
C MET A 525 -30.68 -25.30 -29.55
N SER A 526 -29.35 -25.31 -29.69
CA SER A 526 -28.54 -26.54 -29.81
C SER A 526 -27.84 -27.04 -28.54
N LEU A 527 -28.11 -26.50 -27.34
CA LEU A 527 -27.31 -26.88 -26.15
C LEU A 527 -28.09 -27.33 -24.89
N VAL A 528 -29.32 -26.86 -24.67
CA VAL A 528 -30.19 -27.34 -23.57
C VAL A 528 -31.60 -27.52 -24.11
N VAL A 529 -32.05 -28.76 -24.23
CA VAL A 529 -33.39 -29.07 -24.77
C VAL A 529 -34.40 -28.93 -23.63
N LEU A 530 -35.13 -27.82 -23.60
CA LEU A 530 -36.34 -27.64 -22.78
C LEU A 530 -37.58 -27.81 -23.69
N PRO A 531 -38.04 -29.06 -23.94
CA PRO A 531 -39.10 -29.30 -24.92
C PRO A 531 -40.51 -28.97 -24.41
N SER A 532 -40.71 -28.78 -23.11
CA SER A 532 -42.03 -28.54 -22.52
C SER A 532 -42.05 -27.50 -21.41
N TYR A 533 -43.23 -26.93 -21.15
CA TYR A 533 -43.47 -26.06 -20.00
C TYR A 533 -43.20 -26.75 -18.65
N GLU A 534 -43.37 -28.07 -18.57
CA GLU A 534 -43.04 -28.83 -17.35
C GLU A 534 -41.53 -28.86 -17.08
N ASP A 535 -40.69 -28.90 -18.11
CA ASP A 535 -39.24 -28.92 -17.95
C ASP A 535 -38.69 -27.59 -17.40
N VAL A 536 -39.36 -26.48 -17.69
CA VAL A 536 -39.05 -25.17 -17.07
C VAL A 536 -39.32 -25.18 -15.57
N LEU A 537 -40.37 -25.89 -15.13
CA LEU A 537 -40.71 -26.01 -13.71
C LEU A 537 -39.77 -26.97 -12.97
N PHE A 538 -39.34 -28.07 -13.62
CA PHE A 538 -38.30 -28.94 -13.06
C PHE A 538 -36.94 -28.23 -12.97
N ALA A 539 -36.59 -27.39 -13.94
CA ALA A 539 -35.37 -26.58 -13.87
C ALA A 539 -35.41 -25.60 -12.68
N ALA A 540 -36.56 -24.98 -12.43
CA ALA A 540 -36.78 -24.12 -11.27
C ALA A 540 -36.59 -24.88 -9.93
N SER A 541 -37.06 -26.13 -9.85
CA SER A 541 -36.85 -27.00 -8.69
C SER A 541 -35.36 -27.32 -8.49
N ASP A 542 -34.64 -27.67 -9.55
CA ASP A 542 -33.20 -27.96 -9.47
C ASP A 542 -32.38 -26.74 -9.03
N PHE A 543 -32.69 -25.55 -9.55
CA PHE A 543 -32.03 -24.30 -9.14
C PHE A 543 -32.26 -24.01 -7.65
N HIS A 544 -33.47 -24.26 -7.16
CA HIS A 544 -33.79 -24.08 -5.74
C HIS A 544 -33.01 -25.07 -4.85
N LEU A 545 -33.01 -26.35 -5.21
CA LEU A 545 -32.29 -27.40 -4.47
C LEU A 545 -30.77 -27.17 -4.49
N LEU A 546 -30.21 -26.74 -5.62
CA LEU A 546 -28.79 -26.37 -5.72
C LEU A 546 -28.47 -25.16 -4.84
N HIS A 547 -29.32 -24.15 -4.82
CA HIS A 547 -29.15 -22.99 -3.94
C HIS A 547 -29.10 -23.40 -2.47
N GLU A 548 -30.00 -24.28 -2.02
CA GLU A 548 -30.01 -24.77 -0.63
C GLU A 548 -28.79 -25.64 -0.30
N LYS A 549 -28.44 -26.58 -1.18
CA LYS A 549 -27.29 -27.46 -0.99
C LYS A 549 -25.96 -26.69 -0.92
N ILE A 550 -25.80 -25.66 -1.75
CA ILE A 550 -24.59 -24.83 -1.74
C ILE A 550 -24.54 -23.96 -0.47
N SER A 551 -25.68 -23.36 -0.09
CA SER A 551 -25.75 -22.46 1.07
C SER A 551 -25.58 -23.18 2.41
N ASN A 552 -26.09 -24.41 2.53
CA ASN A 552 -26.10 -25.14 3.80
C ASN A 552 -24.98 -26.19 3.87
N ASP A 553 -24.90 -27.10 2.89
CA ASP A 553 -24.02 -28.27 2.95
C ASP A 553 -22.59 -27.90 2.54
N LEU A 554 -22.42 -27.27 1.36
CA LEU A 554 -21.08 -26.95 0.83
C LEU A 554 -20.37 -25.89 1.68
N GLN A 555 -21.10 -24.85 2.09
CA GLN A 555 -20.54 -23.81 2.95
C GLN A 555 -20.00 -24.39 4.26
N SER A 556 -20.72 -25.32 4.89
CA SER A 556 -20.25 -25.98 6.12
C SER A 556 -18.97 -26.81 5.90
N ILE A 557 -18.87 -27.52 4.77
CA ILE A 557 -17.66 -28.29 4.41
C ILE A 557 -16.47 -27.34 4.21
N VAL A 558 -16.66 -26.26 3.47
CA VAL A 558 -15.62 -25.25 3.20
C VAL A 558 -15.16 -24.59 4.50
N GLU A 559 -16.10 -24.20 5.36
CA GLU A 559 -15.79 -23.62 6.67
C GLU A 559 -14.98 -24.58 7.55
N SER A 560 -15.36 -25.87 7.61
CA SER A 560 -14.61 -26.88 8.36
C SER A 560 -13.17 -27.04 7.87
N ARG A 561 -12.92 -26.88 6.56
CA ARG A 561 -11.56 -26.98 5.99
C ARG A 561 -10.74 -25.71 6.22
N ILE A 562 -11.38 -24.55 6.25
CA ILE A 562 -10.70 -23.26 6.47
C ILE A 562 -10.36 -23.06 7.94
N CYS A 563 -11.24 -23.45 8.86
CA CYS A 563 -11.01 -23.35 10.32
C CYS A 563 -9.78 -24.14 10.78
N ALA A 564 -9.32 -25.13 10.00
CA ALA A 564 -8.07 -25.85 10.31
C ALA A 564 -6.79 -25.01 10.08
N PHE A 565 -6.88 -23.88 9.38
CA PHE A 565 -5.72 -23.08 8.97
C PHE A 565 -5.81 -21.60 9.36
N ILE A 566 -7.02 -21.07 9.57
CA ILE A 566 -7.26 -19.66 9.86
C ILE A 566 -8.29 -19.57 10.97
N ASP A 567 -7.84 -19.12 12.15
CA ASP A 567 -8.73 -18.67 13.21
C ASP A 567 -9.41 -17.36 12.74
N ASP A 568 -10.74 -17.31 12.71
CA ASP A 568 -11.59 -16.09 12.57
C ASP A 568 -12.01 -15.55 11.18
N ASN A 569 -12.29 -16.36 10.15
CA ASN A 569 -12.84 -15.83 8.87
C ASN A 569 -14.04 -16.59 8.25
N HIS A 570 -15.10 -16.84 9.03
CA HIS A 570 -16.39 -17.29 8.49
C HIS A 570 -17.01 -16.27 7.50
N ALA A 571 -16.75 -14.98 7.72
CA ALA A 571 -17.04 -13.83 6.85
C ALA A 571 -16.89 -14.12 5.35
N PHE A 572 -15.69 -14.57 5.00
CA PHE A 572 -15.19 -14.69 3.65
C PHE A 572 -15.92 -15.76 2.82
N VAL A 573 -16.30 -16.88 3.46
CA VAL A 573 -16.95 -17.99 2.76
C VAL A 573 -18.37 -17.62 2.33
N ILE A 574 -19.08 -16.86 3.16
CA ILE A 574 -20.44 -16.39 2.86
C ILE A 574 -20.40 -15.42 1.67
N ASP A 575 -19.45 -14.48 1.68
CA ASP A 575 -19.31 -13.47 0.63
C ASP A 575 -18.90 -14.10 -0.72
N LEU A 576 -18.15 -15.21 -0.71
CA LEU A 576 -17.65 -15.86 -1.92
C LEU A 576 -18.77 -16.36 -2.86
N PHE A 577 -19.84 -16.95 -2.29
CA PHE A 577 -20.92 -17.55 -3.07
C PHE A 577 -22.13 -16.61 -3.27
N GLN A 578 -22.13 -15.44 -2.64
CA GLN A 578 -23.29 -14.55 -2.61
C GLN A 578 -23.77 -14.10 -4.01
N GLU A 579 -22.85 -13.66 -4.88
CA GLU A 579 -23.19 -13.16 -6.22
C GLU A 579 -23.65 -14.27 -7.19
N PRO A 580 -22.95 -15.43 -7.30
CA PRO A 580 -23.44 -16.57 -8.07
C PRO A 580 -24.79 -17.12 -7.58
N LEU A 581 -24.99 -17.23 -6.27
CA LEU A 581 -26.26 -17.68 -5.69
C LEU A 581 -27.40 -16.72 -5.99
N ALA A 582 -27.15 -15.40 -5.94
CA ALA A 582 -28.14 -14.40 -6.35
C ALA A 582 -28.51 -14.54 -7.83
N SER A 583 -27.55 -14.84 -8.70
CA SER A 583 -27.80 -15.08 -10.13
C SER A 583 -28.63 -16.34 -10.38
N LEU A 584 -28.33 -17.42 -9.65
CA LEU A 584 -29.14 -18.66 -9.67
C LEU A 584 -30.57 -18.41 -9.18
N ALA A 585 -30.74 -17.64 -8.11
CA ALA A 585 -32.04 -17.25 -7.58
C ALA A 585 -32.86 -16.38 -8.57
N ASN A 586 -32.20 -15.56 -9.39
CA ASN A 586 -32.87 -14.79 -10.44
C ASN A 586 -33.39 -15.68 -11.58
N LEU A 587 -32.65 -16.73 -11.97
CA LEU A 587 -33.13 -17.73 -12.93
C LEU A 587 -34.33 -18.50 -12.35
N GLU A 588 -34.24 -18.90 -11.08
CA GLU A 588 -35.34 -19.53 -10.34
C GLU A 588 -36.59 -18.65 -10.36
N ALA A 589 -36.46 -17.37 -10.00
CA ALA A 589 -37.56 -16.40 -9.96
C ALA A 589 -38.22 -16.19 -11.34
N SER A 590 -37.42 -16.19 -12.41
CA SER A 590 -37.92 -16.03 -13.78
C SER A 590 -38.82 -17.21 -14.21
N CYS A 591 -38.45 -18.43 -13.80
CA CYS A 591 -39.25 -19.62 -14.05
C CYS A 591 -40.59 -19.55 -13.30
N TRP A 592 -40.55 -19.26 -12.00
CA TRP A 592 -41.75 -19.19 -11.16
C TRP A 592 -42.67 -18.04 -11.55
N SER A 593 -42.13 -16.89 -11.99
CA SER A 593 -42.93 -15.77 -12.51
C SER A 593 -43.71 -16.15 -13.77
N THR A 594 -43.11 -16.96 -14.64
CA THR A 594 -43.78 -17.50 -15.84
C THR A 594 -44.90 -18.45 -15.44
N ALA A 595 -44.67 -19.27 -14.40
CA ALA A 595 -45.69 -20.15 -13.87
C ALA A 595 -46.90 -19.39 -13.30
N VAL A 596 -46.64 -18.36 -12.51
CA VAL A 596 -47.65 -17.43 -11.98
C VAL A 596 -48.45 -16.79 -13.11
N THR A 597 -47.79 -16.32 -14.16
CA THR A 597 -48.44 -15.67 -15.32
C THR A 597 -49.41 -16.62 -16.04
N ASN A 598 -49.02 -17.89 -16.24
CA ASN A 598 -49.89 -18.89 -16.84
C ASN A 598 -51.10 -19.25 -15.98
N VAL A 599 -50.91 -19.43 -14.67
CA VAL A 599 -52.01 -19.68 -13.72
C VAL A 599 -53.00 -18.50 -13.71
N ILE A 600 -52.49 -17.26 -13.72
CA ILE A 600 -53.30 -16.05 -13.84
C ILE A 600 -54.08 -16.04 -15.17
N ALA A 601 -53.45 -16.40 -16.29
CA ALA A 601 -54.11 -16.45 -17.59
C ALA A 601 -55.28 -17.45 -17.60
N ASP A 602 -55.11 -18.62 -16.98
CA ASP A 602 -56.18 -19.61 -16.83
C ASP A 602 -57.31 -19.13 -15.93
N CYS A 603 -56.99 -18.43 -14.84
CA CYS A 603 -58.01 -17.75 -14.02
C CYS A 603 -58.75 -16.68 -14.83
N LYS A 604 -58.04 -15.89 -15.66
CA LYS A 604 -58.61 -14.84 -16.52
C LYS A 604 -59.58 -15.38 -17.57
N LYS A 605 -59.42 -16.62 -18.06
CA LYS A 605 -60.36 -17.26 -19.01
C LYS A 605 -61.77 -17.43 -18.41
N VAL A 606 -61.88 -17.62 -17.09
CA VAL A 606 -63.16 -17.86 -16.40
C VAL A 606 -63.83 -16.55 -15.94
N LEU A 607 -63.05 -15.49 -15.70
CA LEU A 607 -63.50 -14.19 -15.17
C LEU A 607 -64.61 -13.47 -15.98
N PRO A 608 -64.72 -13.58 -17.33
CA PRO A 608 -65.85 -13.00 -18.07
C PRO A 608 -67.23 -13.52 -17.67
N ALA A 609 -67.32 -14.66 -16.97
CA ALA A 609 -68.57 -15.20 -16.42
C ALA A 609 -69.27 -14.25 -15.43
N ILE A 610 -68.56 -13.26 -14.86
CA ILE A 610 -69.12 -12.19 -14.01
C ILE A 610 -70.24 -11.43 -14.76
N ARG A 611 -70.17 -11.32 -16.09
CA ARG A 611 -71.19 -10.64 -16.90
C ARG A 611 -72.57 -11.30 -16.81
N THR A 612 -72.64 -12.57 -16.43
CA THR A 612 -73.92 -13.29 -16.21
C THR A 612 -74.73 -12.70 -15.06
N VAL A 613 -74.10 -12.06 -14.07
CA VAL A 613 -74.76 -11.43 -12.93
C VAL A 613 -75.75 -10.34 -13.38
N LYS A 614 -75.41 -9.60 -14.45
CA LYS A 614 -76.31 -8.61 -15.06
C LYS A 614 -77.61 -9.24 -15.54
N GLY A 615 -77.53 -10.35 -16.27
CA GLY A 615 -78.71 -11.07 -16.76
C GLY A 615 -79.56 -11.72 -15.64
N GLN A 616 -78.99 -11.97 -14.47
CA GLN A 616 -79.69 -12.62 -13.36
C GLN A 616 -80.60 -11.69 -12.55
N TYR A 617 -80.27 -10.40 -12.47
CA TYR A 617 -80.98 -9.45 -11.61
C TYR A 617 -81.63 -8.29 -12.38
N GLN A 618 -81.08 -7.90 -13.54
CA GLN A 618 -81.59 -6.78 -14.31
C GLN A 618 -82.98 -7.06 -14.90
N MET A 619 -83.96 -6.22 -14.57
CA MET A 619 -85.35 -6.34 -15.03
C MET A 619 -86.00 -7.69 -14.67
N THR A 620 -85.59 -8.28 -13.53
CA THR A 620 -86.14 -9.53 -13.01
C THR A 620 -86.78 -9.33 -11.64
N ASN A 621 -87.82 -10.10 -11.32
CA ASN A 621 -88.44 -10.11 -9.98
C ASN A 621 -87.68 -10.99 -8.98
N LYS A 622 -86.39 -11.27 -9.22
CA LYS A 622 -85.60 -12.17 -8.38
C LYS A 622 -85.38 -11.54 -6.99
N PRO A 623 -85.51 -12.32 -5.89
CA PRO A 623 -85.24 -11.83 -4.54
C PRO A 623 -83.75 -11.46 -4.38
N SER A 624 -83.44 -10.74 -3.29
CA SER A 624 -82.06 -10.36 -2.97
C SER A 624 -81.13 -11.59 -2.90
N PRO A 625 -79.88 -11.48 -3.36
CA PRO A 625 -78.93 -12.60 -3.41
C PRO A 625 -78.61 -13.13 -2.01
N SER A 626 -78.58 -14.47 -1.87
CA SER A 626 -78.24 -15.17 -0.61
C SER A 626 -77.11 -16.19 -0.75
N THR A 627 -76.78 -16.60 -1.98
CA THR A 627 -75.74 -17.59 -2.28
C THR A 627 -74.71 -17.03 -3.26
N PRO A 628 -73.41 -17.36 -3.12
CA PRO A 628 -72.40 -17.00 -4.11
C PRO A 628 -72.66 -17.63 -5.49
N SER A 629 -72.12 -17.01 -6.52
CA SER A 629 -72.18 -17.49 -7.90
C SER A 629 -71.32 -18.75 -8.11
N SER A 630 -71.81 -19.68 -8.91
CA SER A 630 -71.16 -20.97 -9.18
C SER A 630 -69.82 -20.87 -9.94
N TYR A 631 -69.50 -19.73 -10.54
CA TYR A 631 -68.25 -19.55 -11.27
C TYR A 631 -67.03 -19.27 -10.35
N ILE A 632 -67.24 -18.95 -9.06
CA ILE A 632 -66.15 -18.63 -8.12
C ILE A 632 -65.25 -19.83 -7.85
N SER A 633 -65.83 -21.02 -7.66
CA SER A 633 -65.05 -22.26 -7.51
C SER A 633 -64.22 -22.58 -8.76
N ASN A 634 -64.70 -22.18 -9.94
CA ASN A 634 -63.98 -22.39 -11.20
C ASN A 634 -62.85 -21.36 -11.41
N ILE A 635 -62.92 -20.18 -10.78
CA ILE A 635 -61.83 -19.18 -10.79
C ILE A 635 -60.66 -19.65 -9.92
N VAL A 636 -60.93 -20.30 -8.78
CA VAL A 636 -59.88 -20.73 -7.85
C VAL A 636 -59.28 -22.10 -8.19
N ARG A 637 -59.97 -22.93 -8.99
CA ARG A 637 -59.51 -24.28 -9.39
C ARG A 637 -58.09 -24.30 -10.01
N PRO A 638 -57.71 -23.42 -10.96
CA PRO A 638 -56.35 -23.42 -11.51
C PRO A 638 -55.26 -23.19 -10.45
N ILE A 639 -55.56 -22.37 -9.44
CA ILE A 639 -54.66 -22.08 -8.32
C ILE A 639 -54.51 -23.34 -7.43
N GLN A 640 -55.61 -24.02 -7.13
CA GLN A 640 -55.62 -25.26 -6.34
C GLN A 640 -54.80 -26.36 -7.02
N GLU A 641 -54.95 -26.51 -8.33
CA GLU A 641 -54.26 -27.55 -9.10
C GLU A 641 -52.74 -27.29 -9.21
N PHE A 642 -52.33 -26.03 -9.38
CA PHE A 642 -50.93 -25.65 -9.38
C PHE A 642 -50.23 -25.95 -8.04
N PHE A 643 -50.81 -25.49 -6.91
CA PHE A 643 -50.21 -25.72 -5.60
C PHE A 643 -50.35 -27.15 -5.10
N ARG A 644 -51.32 -27.94 -5.59
CA ARG A 644 -51.36 -29.38 -5.32
C ARG A 644 -50.18 -30.12 -5.97
N THR A 645 -49.78 -29.65 -7.14
CA THR A 645 -48.78 -30.29 -8.01
C THR A 645 -47.36 -29.87 -7.63
N TRP A 646 -47.15 -28.57 -7.39
CA TRP A 646 -45.82 -28.00 -7.14
C TRP A 646 -45.62 -27.51 -5.70
N GLY A 647 -46.65 -27.59 -4.85
CA GLY A 647 -46.62 -27.08 -3.48
C GLY A 647 -45.58 -27.71 -2.56
N VAL A 648 -45.03 -28.87 -2.92
CA VAL A 648 -44.01 -29.59 -2.16
C VAL A 648 -42.63 -28.94 -2.29
N TYR A 649 -42.40 -28.18 -3.37
CA TYR A 649 -41.12 -27.54 -3.69
C TYR A 649 -41.00 -26.10 -3.17
N PHE A 650 -42.01 -25.60 -2.44
CA PHE A 650 -42.02 -24.24 -1.91
C PHE A 650 -41.96 -24.25 -0.39
N ASP A 651 -41.02 -23.49 0.17
CA ASP A 651 -41.10 -23.08 1.57
C ASP A 651 -42.35 -22.22 1.83
N VAL A 652 -42.79 -22.16 3.10
CA VAL A 652 -44.01 -21.48 3.56
C VAL A 652 -44.05 -20.02 3.10
N ASP A 653 -42.93 -19.31 3.15
CA ASP A 653 -42.83 -17.91 2.73
C ASP A 653 -42.87 -17.75 1.20
N LYS A 654 -42.16 -18.61 0.44
CA LYS A 654 -42.23 -18.60 -1.03
C LYS A 654 -43.66 -18.91 -1.52
N LYS A 655 -44.32 -19.89 -0.89
CA LYS A 655 -45.71 -20.26 -1.17
C LYS A 655 -46.67 -19.09 -0.91
N GLN A 656 -46.50 -18.38 0.21
CA GLN A 656 -47.26 -17.18 0.54
C GLN A 656 -47.10 -16.09 -0.54
N ASN A 657 -45.86 -15.78 -0.95
CA ASN A 657 -45.57 -14.73 -1.91
C ASN A 657 -46.15 -15.02 -3.30
N LEU A 658 -46.02 -16.26 -3.80
CA LEU A 658 -46.58 -16.66 -5.09
C LEU A 658 -48.11 -16.65 -5.07
N LEU A 659 -48.72 -17.15 -3.99
CA LEU A 659 -50.18 -17.14 -3.82
C LEU A 659 -50.72 -15.71 -3.74
N GLN A 660 -50.03 -14.81 -3.04
CA GLN A 660 -50.37 -13.39 -2.98
C GLN A 660 -50.34 -12.74 -4.36
N ALA A 661 -49.27 -12.94 -5.14
CA ALA A 661 -49.12 -12.36 -6.48
C ALA A 661 -50.24 -12.80 -7.44
N ILE A 662 -50.60 -14.09 -7.44
CA ILE A 662 -51.70 -14.63 -8.25
C ILE A 662 -53.03 -13.99 -7.84
N VAL A 663 -53.31 -13.96 -6.54
CA VAL A 663 -54.61 -13.50 -5.99
C VAL A 663 -54.80 -12.00 -6.21
N GLU A 664 -53.78 -11.18 -6.02
CA GLU A 664 -53.87 -9.72 -6.23
C GLU A 664 -54.24 -9.36 -7.67
N GLU A 665 -53.59 -10.00 -8.64
CA GLU A 665 -53.85 -9.78 -10.07
C GLU A 665 -55.28 -10.25 -10.45
N VAL A 666 -55.69 -11.42 -9.98
CA VAL A 666 -57.05 -11.95 -10.22
C VAL A 666 -58.11 -11.05 -9.58
N CYS A 667 -57.87 -10.54 -8.36
CA CYS A 667 -58.77 -9.62 -7.67
C CYS A 667 -58.87 -8.25 -8.36
N ASN A 668 -57.76 -7.71 -8.85
CA ASN A 668 -57.74 -6.46 -9.62
C ASN A 668 -58.59 -6.57 -10.90
N PHE A 669 -58.46 -7.69 -11.62
CA PHE A 669 -59.25 -7.93 -12.82
C PHE A 669 -60.73 -8.15 -12.49
N TYR A 670 -61.03 -8.91 -11.42
CA TYR A 670 -62.38 -9.11 -10.90
C TYR A 670 -63.05 -7.77 -10.56
N LEU A 671 -62.34 -6.88 -9.86
CA LEU A 671 -62.84 -5.56 -9.47
C LEU A 671 -63.10 -4.68 -10.69
N THR A 672 -62.19 -4.68 -11.68
CA THR A 672 -62.34 -3.91 -12.92
C THR A 672 -63.61 -4.31 -13.67
N LEU A 673 -63.81 -5.62 -13.91
CA LEU A 673 -65.01 -6.13 -14.57
C LEU A 673 -66.29 -5.86 -13.76
N SER A 674 -66.21 -5.95 -12.43
CA SER A 674 -67.34 -5.66 -11.54
C SER A 674 -67.77 -4.20 -11.61
N LEU A 675 -66.83 -3.26 -11.63
CA LEU A 675 -67.12 -1.82 -11.74
C LEU A 675 -67.68 -1.45 -13.11
N GLU A 676 -67.14 -2.02 -14.20
CA GLU A 676 -67.71 -1.84 -15.55
C GLU A 676 -69.16 -2.34 -15.65
N LEU A 677 -69.43 -3.49 -15.04
CA LEU A 677 -70.77 -4.08 -14.99
C LEU A 677 -71.76 -3.18 -14.24
N LEU A 678 -71.38 -2.69 -13.07
CA LEU A 678 -72.21 -1.81 -12.24
C LEU A 678 -72.44 -0.45 -12.91
N ARG A 679 -71.42 0.13 -13.55
CA ARG A 679 -71.56 1.38 -14.32
C ARG A 679 -72.58 1.20 -15.45
N SER A 680 -72.44 0.12 -16.23
CA SER A 680 -73.37 -0.20 -17.33
C SER A 680 -74.80 -0.46 -16.84
N ALA A 681 -74.98 -1.06 -15.66
CA ALA A 681 -76.30 -1.27 -15.06
C ALA A 681 -76.93 0.04 -14.58
N SER A 682 -76.15 0.90 -13.93
CA SER A 682 -76.59 2.20 -13.41
C SER A 682 -77.04 3.16 -14.52
N GLU A 683 -76.25 3.30 -15.58
CA GLU A 683 -76.59 4.15 -16.74
C GLU A 683 -77.92 3.73 -17.39
N LEU A 684 -78.18 2.42 -17.47
CA LEU A 684 -79.42 1.89 -18.02
C LEU A 684 -80.60 2.15 -17.08
N GLU A 685 -80.42 1.99 -15.77
CA GLU A 685 -81.45 2.31 -14.76
C GLU A 685 -81.84 3.79 -14.78
N GLU A 686 -80.87 4.71 -14.89
CA GLU A 686 -81.14 6.14 -15.00
C GLU A 686 -81.89 6.50 -16.29
N SER A 687 -81.55 5.85 -17.41
CA SER A 687 -82.29 5.99 -18.68
C SER A 687 -83.74 5.49 -18.56
N LEU A 688 -83.99 4.44 -17.79
CA LEU A 688 -85.34 3.91 -17.54
C LEU A 688 -86.13 4.79 -16.55
N ARG A 689 -85.48 5.32 -15.52
CA ARG A 689 -86.07 6.25 -14.54
C ARG A 689 -86.48 7.56 -15.18
N SER A 690 -85.61 8.17 -16.00
CA SER A 690 -85.91 9.40 -16.74
C SER A 690 -87.11 9.24 -17.68
N ARG A 691 -87.23 8.09 -18.38
CA ARG A 691 -88.42 7.75 -19.19
C ARG A 691 -89.70 7.51 -18.37
N LYS A 692 -89.61 6.90 -17.18
CA LYS A 692 -90.76 6.72 -16.27
C LYS A 692 -91.23 8.03 -15.66
N LEU A 693 -90.31 8.96 -15.35
CA LEU A 693 -90.62 10.28 -14.80
C LEU A 693 -91.35 11.16 -15.83
N GLN A 694 -90.96 11.10 -17.11
CA GLN A 694 -91.65 11.80 -18.20
C GLN A 694 -93.08 11.31 -18.45
N ARG A 695 -93.44 10.09 -18.04
CA ARG A 695 -94.80 9.52 -18.20
C ARG A 695 -95.75 9.81 -17.05
N ARG A 696 -95.30 10.43 -15.94
CA ARG A 696 -96.13 10.75 -14.76
C ARG A 696 -96.24 12.26 -14.53
N LEU A 697 -97.09 12.91 -15.32
CA LEU A 697 -97.74 14.18 -14.97
C LEU A 697 -99.23 13.90 -14.79
N GLY A 698 -99.62 13.54 -13.57
CA GLY A 698 -101.01 13.24 -13.21
C GLY A 698 -101.11 12.08 -12.21
N SER A 699 -101.45 12.44 -10.96
CA SER A 699 -101.74 11.57 -9.81
C SER A 699 -100.64 11.46 -8.75
N SER A 700 -100.95 12.05 -7.60
CA SER A 700 -100.26 11.95 -6.32
C SER A 700 -100.69 10.68 -5.59
N SER A 701 -99.75 9.82 -5.20
CA SER A 701 -99.90 8.95 -4.03
C SER A 701 -98.55 8.47 -3.46
N ASN A 702 -98.45 8.62 -2.14
CA ASN A 702 -97.59 7.99 -1.13
C ASN A 702 -96.13 7.62 -1.41
N ARG A 703 -95.25 8.30 -0.65
CA ARG A 703 -93.95 7.81 -0.18
C ARG A 703 -94.15 6.61 0.75
N GLY A 704 -93.45 5.51 0.49
CA GLY A 704 -93.37 4.36 1.40
C GLY A 704 -92.60 3.17 0.82
N ASN A 705 -91.48 2.85 1.47
CA ASN A 705 -90.65 1.64 1.41
C ASN A 705 -89.51 1.53 0.37
N ASN A 706 -88.31 1.33 0.93
CA ASN A 706 -87.03 0.98 0.30
C ASN A 706 -87.15 -0.24 -0.62
N VAL A 707 -87.45 -0.02 -1.91
CA VAL A 707 -87.28 -1.05 -2.94
C VAL A 707 -85.82 -1.02 -3.38
N ILE A 708 -85.06 -2.04 -2.99
CA ILE A 708 -83.66 -2.27 -3.41
C ILE A 708 -83.62 -2.32 -4.96
N THR A 709 -82.74 -1.52 -5.56
CA THR A 709 -82.61 -1.45 -7.02
C THR A 709 -81.95 -2.71 -7.59
N ASP A 710 -82.13 -2.98 -8.89
CA ASP A 710 -81.50 -4.15 -9.53
C ASP A 710 -79.96 -4.02 -9.49
N THR A 711 -79.45 -2.80 -9.65
CA THR A 711 -78.02 -2.46 -9.50
C THR A 711 -77.51 -2.74 -8.08
N GLU A 712 -78.34 -2.48 -7.05
CA GLU A 712 -77.99 -2.78 -5.66
C GLU A 712 -78.01 -4.29 -5.39
N LYS A 713 -78.94 -5.04 -5.99
CA LYS A 713 -78.91 -6.52 -5.96
C LYS A 713 -77.67 -7.10 -6.66
N MET A 714 -77.27 -6.53 -7.79
CA MET A 714 -76.04 -6.91 -8.49
C MET A 714 -74.81 -6.63 -7.63
N ARG A 715 -74.74 -5.47 -6.97
CA ARG A 715 -73.67 -5.11 -6.03
C ARG A 715 -73.57 -6.09 -4.86
N MET A 716 -74.71 -6.43 -4.25
CA MET A 716 -74.76 -7.43 -3.17
C MET A 716 -74.29 -8.82 -3.63
N GLN A 717 -74.62 -9.25 -4.85
CA GLN A 717 -74.14 -10.52 -5.40
C GLN A 717 -72.61 -10.52 -5.60
N LEU A 718 -72.06 -9.45 -6.19
CA LEU A 718 -70.60 -9.33 -6.40
C LEU A 718 -69.83 -9.30 -5.08
N LEU A 719 -70.41 -8.71 -4.02
CA LEU A 719 -69.82 -8.72 -2.68
C LEU A 719 -69.85 -10.13 -2.05
N LEU A 720 -70.92 -10.90 -2.25
CA LEU A 720 -71.00 -12.30 -1.80
C LEU A 720 -70.00 -13.19 -2.54
N ASP A 721 -69.82 -12.95 -3.84
CA ASP A 721 -68.87 -13.65 -4.70
C ASP A 721 -67.42 -13.39 -4.28
N LEU A 722 -67.07 -12.13 -3.97
CA LEU A 722 -65.74 -11.77 -3.47
C LEU A 722 -65.44 -12.37 -2.08
N LYS A 723 -66.43 -12.40 -1.18
CA LYS A 723 -66.31 -13.07 0.13
C LYS A 723 -66.17 -14.59 0.01
N ALA A 724 -66.77 -15.21 -1.01
CA ALA A 724 -66.58 -16.63 -1.28
C ALA A 724 -65.17 -16.91 -1.81
N MET A 725 -64.66 -16.06 -2.69
CA MET A 725 -63.28 -16.13 -3.19
C MET A 725 -62.25 -15.98 -2.06
N GLU A 726 -62.47 -15.05 -1.13
CA GLU A 726 -61.64 -14.87 0.07
C GLU A 726 -61.55 -16.17 0.89
N ARG A 727 -62.68 -16.86 1.14
CA ARG A 727 -62.69 -18.12 1.90
C ARG A 727 -61.91 -19.25 1.21
N GLU A 728 -62.05 -19.37 -0.10
CA GLU A 728 -61.35 -20.40 -0.90
C GLU A 728 -59.83 -20.16 -0.92
N VAL A 729 -59.40 -18.90 -0.98
CA VAL A 729 -57.98 -18.53 -0.96
C VAL A 729 -57.36 -18.64 0.44
N VAL A 730 -58.12 -18.36 1.50
CA VAL A 730 -57.72 -18.64 2.89
C VAL A 730 -57.51 -20.13 3.10
N ALA A 731 -58.37 -20.98 2.54
CA ALA A 731 -58.24 -22.43 2.63
C ALA A 731 -56.97 -22.97 1.94
N LEU A 732 -56.41 -22.22 0.98
CA LEU A 732 -55.12 -22.52 0.34
C LEU A 732 -53.90 -22.06 1.17
N GLY A 733 -54.13 -21.37 2.28
CA GLY A 733 -53.10 -20.94 3.23
C GLY A 733 -52.66 -19.49 3.09
N LEU A 734 -53.37 -18.62 2.35
CA LEU A 734 -53.02 -17.19 2.25
C LEU A 734 -53.32 -16.44 3.56
N ASN A 735 -52.38 -15.60 4.01
CA ASN A 735 -52.65 -14.65 5.07
C ASN A 735 -53.35 -13.39 4.50
N VAL A 736 -54.66 -13.26 4.75
CA VAL A 736 -55.49 -12.15 4.26
C VAL A 736 -55.03 -10.78 4.75
N GLN A 737 -54.30 -10.71 5.87
CA GLN A 737 -53.74 -9.45 6.37
C GLN A 737 -52.64 -8.87 5.48
N ARG A 738 -51.98 -9.70 4.65
CA ARG A 738 -50.92 -9.27 3.72
C ARG A 738 -51.45 -8.85 2.34
N CYS A 739 -52.72 -9.14 2.00
CA CYS A 739 -53.29 -8.85 0.69
C CYS A 739 -54.17 -7.58 0.72
N GLU A 740 -53.56 -6.42 0.52
CA GLU A 740 -54.24 -5.12 0.56
C GLU A 740 -55.30 -4.97 -0.55
N VAL A 741 -55.06 -5.59 -1.71
CA VAL A 741 -55.95 -5.49 -2.89
C VAL A 741 -57.31 -6.14 -2.64
N LEU A 742 -57.35 -7.31 -1.98
CA LEU A 742 -58.59 -8.02 -1.67
C LEU A 742 -59.45 -7.23 -0.67
N GLN A 743 -58.81 -6.63 0.34
CA GLN A 743 -59.47 -5.76 1.32
C GLN A 743 -59.98 -4.46 0.65
N ALA A 744 -59.18 -3.85 -0.22
CA ALA A 744 -59.54 -2.67 -0.98
C ALA A 744 -60.69 -2.93 -1.95
N ALA A 745 -60.73 -4.08 -2.61
CA ALA A 745 -61.82 -4.48 -3.52
C ALA A 745 -63.15 -4.65 -2.76
N THR A 746 -63.09 -5.27 -1.57
CA THR A 746 -64.26 -5.42 -0.69
C THR A 746 -64.77 -4.08 -0.18
N CYS A 747 -63.87 -3.17 0.21
CA CYS A 747 -64.20 -1.82 0.64
C CYS A 747 -64.82 -1.00 -0.52
N LYS A 748 -64.21 -1.00 -1.70
CA LYS A 748 -64.70 -0.27 -2.89
C LYS A 748 -66.09 -0.71 -3.34
N LEU A 749 -66.42 -2.00 -3.26
CA LEU A 749 -67.76 -2.49 -3.58
C LEU A 749 -68.78 -2.17 -2.48
N SER A 750 -68.33 -1.95 -1.25
CA SER A 750 -69.20 -1.58 -0.12
C SER A 750 -69.58 -0.09 -0.08
N ASP A 751 -68.78 0.81 -0.65
CA ASP A 751 -68.81 2.27 -0.39
C ASP A 751 -69.48 3.13 -1.51
N VAL A 752 -70.22 2.52 -2.46
CA VAL A 752 -70.77 3.19 -3.68
C VAL A 752 -71.94 4.16 -3.40
N GLY A 753 -72.14 4.59 -2.14
CA GLY A 753 -73.27 5.40 -1.70
C GLY A 753 -73.19 6.92 -1.96
N GLU A 754 -72.03 7.52 -2.28
CA GLU A 754 -71.93 8.98 -2.40
C GLU A 754 -71.07 9.51 -3.57
N SER A 755 -71.74 10.29 -4.42
CA SER A 755 -71.24 11.32 -5.36
C SER A 755 -70.31 10.92 -6.52
N LEU A 756 -70.83 11.07 -7.75
CA LEU A 756 -70.14 11.01 -9.04
C LEU A 756 -69.03 12.08 -9.22
N VAL A 757 -68.89 13.05 -8.31
CA VAL A 757 -67.92 14.15 -8.42
C VAL A 757 -66.54 13.78 -7.87
N ARG A 758 -66.43 12.73 -7.03
CA ARG A 758 -65.14 12.23 -6.52
C ARG A 758 -64.37 11.37 -7.53
N TRP A 759 -65.06 10.80 -8.52
CA TRP A 759 -64.52 9.82 -9.46
C TRP A 759 -63.61 10.43 -10.54
N SER A 760 -63.89 11.67 -10.96
CA SER A 760 -63.00 12.42 -11.87
C SER A 760 -61.73 12.91 -11.19
N LEU A 761 -61.78 13.19 -9.88
CA LEU A 761 -60.63 13.60 -9.08
C LEU A 761 -59.70 12.43 -8.76
N TYR A 762 -60.24 11.23 -8.51
CA TYR A 762 -59.44 10.05 -8.17
C TYR A 762 -58.57 9.57 -9.36
N LEU A 763 -59.07 9.66 -10.60
CA LEU A 763 -58.32 9.31 -11.81
C LEU A 763 -57.18 10.30 -12.09
N ALA A 764 -57.35 11.58 -11.72
CA ALA A 764 -56.32 12.61 -11.80
C ALA A 764 -55.25 12.44 -10.70
N VAL A 765 -55.63 11.98 -9.51
CA VAL A 765 -54.70 11.72 -8.40
C VAL A 765 -53.90 10.43 -8.60
N THR A 766 -54.46 9.40 -9.25
CA THR A 766 -53.71 8.17 -9.59
C THR A 766 -52.67 8.39 -10.68
N THR A 767 -52.90 9.31 -11.62
CA THR A 767 -51.91 9.69 -12.65
C THR A 767 -50.77 10.55 -12.08
N LEU A 768 -51.07 11.42 -11.10
CA LEU A 768 -50.05 12.16 -10.34
C LEU A 768 -49.24 11.29 -9.37
N SER A 769 -49.85 10.23 -8.81
CA SER A 769 -49.15 9.28 -7.93
C SER A 769 -48.20 8.36 -8.69
N LEU A 770 -48.53 7.98 -9.93
CA LEU A 770 -47.63 7.25 -10.82
C LEU A 770 -46.40 8.09 -11.23
N LEU A 771 -46.57 9.39 -11.49
CA LEU A 771 -45.46 10.31 -11.76
C LEU A 771 -44.51 10.45 -10.55
N LYS A 772 -45.07 10.48 -9.33
CA LYS A 772 -44.28 10.56 -8.09
C LYS A 772 -43.58 9.25 -7.73
N ILE A 773 -44.15 8.10 -8.08
CA ILE A 773 -43.51 6.78 -7.97
C ILE A 773 -42.37 6.64 -8.99
N VAL A 774 -42.51 7.22 -10.20
CA VAL A 774 -41.42 7.26 -11.18
C VAL A 774 -40.29 8.19 -10.72
N GLU A 775 -40.59 9.36 -10.14
CA GLU A 775 -39.58 10.25 -9.52
C GLU A 775 -38.86 9.59 -8.33
N LEU A 776 -39.60 8.94 -7.43
CA LEU A 776 -39.02 8.23 -6.27
C LEU A 776 -38.23 6.98 -6.69
N SER A 777 -38.59 6.32 -7.78
CA SER A 777 -37.84 5.19 -8.33
C SER A 777 -36.52 5.64 -8.98
N VAL A 778 -36.48 6.84 -9.57
CA VAL A 778 -35.26 7.47 -10.10
C VAL A 778 -34.32 7.92 -8.97
N GLU A 779 -34.84 8.47 -7.87
CA GLU A 779 -34.03 8.79 -6.68
C GLU A 779 -33.53 7.53 -5.96
N LYS A 780 -34.36 6.48 -5.81
CA LYS A 780 -33.92 5.18 -5.26
C LYS A 780 -32.85 4.53 -6.12
N LYS A 781 -32.96 4.58 -7.46
CA LYS A 781 -31.90 4.11 -8.37
C LYS A 781 -30.60 4.89 -8.19
N THR A 782 -30.68 6.20 -7.93
CA THR A 782 -29.50 7.06 -7.74
C THR A 782 -28.82 6.84 -6.38
N ILE A 783 -29.61 6.57 -5.33
CA ILE A 783 -29.12 6.22 -3.99
C ILE A 783 -28.61 4.77 -3.95
N LEU A 784 -29.31 3.81 -4.57
CA LEU A 784 -28.80 2.43 -4.74
C LEU A 784 -27.54 2.43 -5.59
N MET A 785 -27.46 3.19 -6.68
CA MET A 785 -26.22 3.29 -7.47
C MET A 785 -25.07 3.92 -6.69
N ARG A 786 -25.33 4.81 -5.72
CA ARG A 786 -24.30 5.34 -4.80
C ARG A 786 -23.89 4.32 -3.72
N ILE A 787 -24.82 3.52 -3.22
CA ILE A 787 -24.55 2.46 -2.23
C ILE A 787 -23.81 1.27 -2.88
N PHE A 788 -24.19 0.88 -4.11
CA PHE A 788 -23.47 -0.11 -4.91
C PHE A 788 -22.09 0.39 -5.38
N LYS A 789 -21.89 1.71 -5.55
CA LYS A 789 -20.56 2.25 -5.86
C LYS A 789 -19.57 2.19 -4.69
N ASN A 790 -20.06 2.17 -3.45
CA ASN A 790 -19.22 2.19 -2.25
C ASN A 790 -18.99 0.79 -1.63
N LYS A 791 -19.51 -0.29 -2.24
CA LYS A 791 -19.30 -1.68 -1.80
C LYS A 791 -18.70 -2.60 -2.86
N SER A 792 -18.22 -2.03 -3.97
CA SER A 792 -17.49 -2.71 -5.05
C SER A 792 -16.13 -2.03 -5.26
N GLU A 793 -15.29 -1.99 -4.23
CA GLU A 793 -13.86 -2.07 -4.51
C GLU A 793 -13.56 -3.58 -4.57
N LYS A 794 -13.76 -4.18 -5.75
CA LYS A 794 -12.99 -5.37 -6.12
C LYS A 794 -11.56 -5.08 -5.68
N GLU A 795 -10.95 -5.93 -4.86
CA GLU A 795 -9.50 -5.90 -4.67
C GLU A 795 -8.88 -6.14 -6.05
N ASN A 796 -8.72 -5.06 -6.81
CA ASN A 796 -7.99 -5.05 -8.05
C ASN A 796 -6.55 -5.26 -7.63
N LEU A 797 -6.11 -6.52 -7.67
CA LEU A 797 -4.71 -6.87 -7.47
C LEU A 797 -3.89 -5.93 -8.37
N PRO A 798 -2.95 -5.16 -7.78
CA PRO A 798 -2.18 -4.19 -8.54
C PRO A 798 -1.41 -4.90 -9.66
N SER A 799 -1.61 -4.46 -10.90
CA SER A 799 -0.96 -5.09 -12.05
C SER A 799 0.52 -4.69 -12.13
N GLY A 800 1.39 -5.64 -11.82
CA GLY A 800 2.84 -5.50 -11.91
C GLY A 800 3.41 -4.37 -11.04
N PHE A 801 4.67 -4.01 -11.31
CA PHE A 801 5.38 -2.95 -10.59
C PHE A 801 4.67 -1.58 -10.65
N PRO A 802 4.16 -1.08 -11.80
CA PRO A 802 3.49 0.21 -11.86
C PRO A 802 2.18 0.25 -11.06
N GLY A 803 1.50 -0.89 -10.88
CA GLY A 803 0.29 -1.00 -10.07
C GLY A 803 0.50 -0.70 -8.59
N LEU A 804 1.72 -0.93 -8.08
CA LEU A 804 2.11 -0.69 -6.68
C LEU A 804 2.51 0.77 -6.38
N VAL A 805 2.67 1.60 -7.42
CA VAL A 805 3.07 3.01 -7.25
C VAL A 805 1.90 3.85 -6.76
N GLY A 806 2.08 4.52 -5.63
CA GLY A 806 1.08 5.37 -4.99
C GLY A 806 0.49 4.75 -3.73
N ASN A 807 -0.62 5.33 -3.23
CA ASN A 807 -1.30 4.87 -1.99
C ASN A 807 -0.37 4.74 -0.77
N THR A 808 0.68 5.56 -0.70
CA THR A 808 1.67 5.52 0.37
C THR A 808 1.05 5.89 1.72
N PRO A 809 1.57 5.39 2.86
CA PRO A 809 1.00 5.71 4.16
C PRO A 809 1.28 7.16 4.56
N MET A 810 0.41 7.69 5.43
CA MET A 810 0.61 8.95 6.14
C MET A 810 1.11 8.61 7.55
N ILE A 811 2.24 9.18 7.96
CA ILE A 811 2.87 8.93 9.24
C ILE A 811 2.79 10.20 10.09
N GLU A 812 2.44 10.09 11.36
CA GLU A 812 2.58 11.20 12.31
C GLU A 812 4.01 11.23 12.85
N LEU A 813 4.68 12.37 12.69
CA LEU A 813 6.01 12.60 13.27
C LEU A 813 5.80 13.02 14.72
N THR A 814 5.74 12.03 15.62
CA THR A 814 5.26 12.19 17.00
C THR A 814 6.20 13.07 17.82
N SER A 815 7.51 12.92 17.66
CA SER A 815 8.54 13.75 18.31
C SER A 815 8.41 15.23 17.89
N LEU A 816 8.25 15.51 16.60
CA LEU A 816 8.08 16.87 16.09
C LEU A 816 6.71 17.46 16.49
N SER A 817 5.67 16.63 16.51
CA SER A 817 4.33 17.05 16.91
C SER A 817 4.30 17.45 18.39
N LYS A 818 4.92 16.63 19.26
CA LYS A 818 5.08 16.95 20.69
C LYS A 818 5.89 18.22 20.91
N ALA A 819 7.00 18.39 20.17
CA ALA A 819 7.88 19.54 20.35
C ALA A 819 7.24 20.87 19.92
N THR A 820 6.35 20.85 18.94
CA THR A 820 5.72 22.07 18.37
C THR A 820 4.31 22.33 18.90
N GLY A 821 3.66 21.34 19.50
CA GLY A 821 2.24 21.37 19.85
C GLY A 821 1.29 21.37 18.63
N CYS A 822 1.82 21.22 17.42
CA CYS A 822 1.07 21.02 16.19
C CYS A 822 1.01 19.54 15.84
N LYS A 823 0.03 19.11 15.04
CA LYS A 823 0.02 17.77 14.46
C LYS A 823 0.82 17.77 13.16
N ILE A 824 2.04 17.22 13.17
CA ILE A 824 2.91 17.14 12.00
C ILE A 824 2.80 15.76 11.37
N LEU A 825 2.24 15.73 10.16
CA LEU A 825 2.01 14.53 9.36
C LEU A 825 2.96 14.51 8.15
N ALA A 826 3.41 13.33 7.80
CA ALA A 826 4.41 13.09 6.77
C ALA A 826 3.95 11.98 5.83
N LYS A 827 3.80 12.31 4.54
CA LYS A 827 3.49 11.34 3.49
C LYS A 827 4.75 10.54 3.15
N ALA A 828 4.73 9.24 3.39
CA ALA A 828 5.90 8.36 3.29
C ALA A 828 6.17 7.91 1.84
N GLU A 829 6.54 8.85 0.96
CA GLU A 829 6.81 8.57 -0.46
C GLU A 829 8.07 7.71 -0.69
N PHE A 830 8.95 7.58 0.30
CA PHE A 830 10.06 6.63 0.25
C PHE A 830 9.61 5.16 0.25
N LEU A 831 8.34 4.87 0.57
CA LEU A 831 7.75 3.52 0.55
C LEU A 831 7.08 3.16 -0.79
N ASN A 832 7.16 4.01 -1.82
CA ASN A 832 6.85 3.55 -3.17
C ASN A 832 7.80 2.39 -3.54
N PRO A 833 7.41 1.46 -4.44
CA PRO A 833 8.19 0.24 -4.73
C PRO A 833 9.57 0.52 -5.34
N GLY A 834 9.73 1.63 -6.06
CA GLY A 834 11.00 2.13 -6.56
C GLY A 834 11.72 3.05 -5.58
N GLY A 835 11.21 3.20 -4.36
CA GLY A 835 11.86 3.81 -3.19
C GLY A 835 11.88 5.34 -3.17
N SER A 836 11.05 6.02 -3.96
CA SER A 836 10.93 7.49 -3.90
C SER A 836 9.64 8.05 -4.51
N SER A 837 9.36 9.33 -4.22
CA SER A 837 8.24 10.08 -4.83
C SER A 837 8.30 10.19 -6.36
N LYS A 838 9.45 9.91 -6.98
CA LYS A 838 9.65 10.01 -8.42
C LYS A 838 9.01 8.85 -9.20
N ASP A 839 8.61 7.78 -8.52
CA ASP A 839 7.89 6.66 -9.13
C ASP A 839 6.55 7.13 -9.72
N ARG A 840 5.83 8.01 -9.01
CA ARG A 840 4.58 8.60 -9.46
C ARG A 840 4.76 9.40 -10.75
N ILE A 841 5.83 10.19 -10.82
CA ILE A 841 6.14 11.04 -11.96
C ILE A 841 6.53 10.18 -13.16
N ALA A 842 7.40 9.19 -12.95
CA ALA A 842 7.83 8.27 -14.00
C ALA A 842 6.63 7.54 -14.61
N LYS A 843 5.77 6.95 -13.77
CA LYS A 843 4.53 6.30 -14.20
C LYS A 843 3.63 7.25 -14.98
N CYS A 844 3.32 8.42 -14.42
CA CYS A 844 2.38 9.36 -15.04
C CYS A 844 2.89 9.93 -16.37
N ILE A 845 4.19 10.23 -16.49
CA ILE A 845 4.76 10.73 -17.75
C ILE A 845 4.72 9.64 -18.82
N ILE A 846 5.04 8.39 -18.47
CA ILE A 846 5.04 7.26 -19.42
C ILE A 846 3.61 6.97 -19.89
N GLU A 847 2.65 6.89 -18.97
CA GLU A 847 1.24 6.69 -19.30
C GLU A 847 0.65 7.84 -20.13
N ASP A 848 1.03 9.10 -19.86
CA ASP A 848 0.64 10.25 -20.70
C ASP A 848 1.25 10.15 -22.11
N ALA A 849 2.54 9.79 -22.20
CA ALA A 849 3.23 9.63 -23.47
C ALA A 849 2.63 8.49 -24.31
N GLU A 850 2.28 7.36 -23.68
CA GLU A 850 1.55 6.25 -24.30
C GLU A 850 0.17 6.70 -24.79
N ARG A 851 -0.62 7.36 -23.92
CA ARG A 851 -1.97 7.84 -24.24
C ARG A 851 -1.98 8.83 -25.41
N ARG A 852 -0.97 9.70 -25.48
CA ARG A 852 -0.79 10.67 -26.56
C ARG A 852 -0.12 10.09 -27.81
N GLY A 853 0.27 8.82 -27.79
CA GLY A 853 0.96 8.14 -28.88
C GLY A 853 2.38 8.66 -29.16
N LEU A 854 2.98 9.39 -28.20
CA LEU A 854 4.36 9.90 -28.28
C LEU A 854 5.38 8.79 -28.01
N LEU A 855 5.01 7.81 -27.19
CA LEU A 855 5.79 6.61 -26.90
C LEU A 855 5.03 5.37 -27.38
N LYS A 856 5.69 4.51 -28.17
CA LYS A 856 5.13 3.26 -28.73
C LYS A 856 5.84 2.06 -28.14
N LYS A 857 5.18 0.90 -28.06
CA LYS A 857 5.75 -0.36 -27.54
C LYS A 857 7.14 -0.64 -28.13
N GLY A 858 8.11 -0.95 -27.27
CA GLY A 858 9.53 -1.12 -27.66
C GLY A 858 10.29 0.19 -27.94
N GLY A 859 9.67 1.35 -27.70
CA GLY A 859 10.30 2.66 -27.78
C GLY A 859 11.42 2.87 -26.75
N THR A 860 12.14 3.99 -26.88
CA THR A 860 13.25 4.33 -25.99
C THR A 860 12.90 5.54 -25.16
N ILE A 861 13.07 5.44 -23.85
CA ILE A 861 12.94 6.52 -22.87
C ILE A 861 14.34 7.09 -22.62
N ILE A 862 14.47 8.41 -22.71
CA ILE A 862 15.72 9.12 -22.46
C ILE A 862 15.48 10.24 -21.45
N GLU A 863 16.29 10.31 -20.40
CA GLU A 863 16.25 11.39 -19.42
C GLU A 863 17.65 11.82 -19.00
N GLY A 864 17.84 13.14 -18.82
CA GLY A 864 19.03 13.70 -18.21
C GLY A 864 18.82 13.86 -16.71
N THR A 865 19.34 12.94 -15.89
CA THR A 865 19.15 12.97 -14.44
C THR A 865 20.26 12.23 -13.70
N SER A 866 20.71 12.79 -12.57
CA SER A 866 21.65 12.17 -11.64
C SER A 866 20.98 11.52 -10.42
N GLY A 867 19.65 11.62 -10.31
CA GLY A 867 18.90 11.34 -9.08
C GLY A 867 17.83 10.27 -9.21
N SER A 868 16.94 10.23 -8.21
CA SER A 868 15.90 9.20 -8.02
C SER A 868 14.97 9.01 -9.23
N THR A 869 14.75 10.05 -10.03
CA THR A 869 13.96 9.96 -11.27
C THR A 869 14.53 8.95 -12.26
N GLY A 870 15.86 8.84 -12.38
CA GLY A 870 16.46 7.86 -13.30
C GLY A 870 16.16 6.42 -12.86
N ILE A 871 16.20 6.17 -11.55
CA ILE A 871 15.93 4.86 -10.96
C ILE A 871 14.46 4.49 -11.19
N SER A 872 13.54 5.41 -10.89
CA SER A 872 12.11 5.25 -11.12
C SER A 872 11.77 4.98 -12.59
N LEU A 873 12.37 5.74 -13.52
CA LEU A 873 12.19 5.54 -14.95
C LEU A 873 12.72 4.19 -15.41
N SER A 874 13.87 3.73 -14.89
CA SER A 874 14.47 2.45 -15.27
C SER A 874 13.57 1.27 -14.91
N LEU A 875 12.99 1.29 -13.71
CA LEU A 875 12.07 0.25 -13.24
C LEU A 875 10.74 0.24 -14.02
N ILE A 876 10.13 1.42 -14.24
CA ILE A 876 8.89 1.51 -15.02
C ILE A 876 9.15 1.13 -16.49
N ALA A 877 10.26 1.57 -17.07
CA ALA A 877 10.64 1.22 -18.43
C ALA A 877 10.79 -0.30 -18.58
N ARG A 878 11.44 -0.98 -17.62
CA ARG A 878 11.54 -2.44 -17.61
C ARG A 878 10.19 -3.12 -17.52
N ALA A 879 9.31 -2.65 -16.63
CA ALA A 879 7.97 -3.21 -16.49
C ALA A 879 7.12 -3.07 -17.77
N HIS A 880 7.28 -1.99 -18.53
CA HIS A 880 6.55 -1.74 -19.79
C HIS A 880 7.28 -2.25 -21.05
N GLY A 881 8.49 -2.79 -20.93
CA GLY A 881 9.28 -3.27 -22.07
C GLY A 881 9.88 -2.16 -22.94
N TYR A 882 10.22 -1.02 -22.33
CA TYR A 882 10.94 0.09 -22.98
C TYR A 882 12.44 0.00 -22.75
N ARG A 883 13.21 0.46 -23.75
CA ARG A 883 14.64 0.73 -23.58
C ARG A 883 14.79 2.02 -22.76
N CYS A 884 15.67 2.07 -21.78
CA CYS A 884 15.90 3.24 -20.93
C CYS A 884 17.35 3.72 -21.05
N ILE A 885 17.55 5.01 -21.36
CA ILE A 885 18.86 5.65 -21.44
C ILE A 885 18.89 6.83 -20.45
N ILE A 886 19.80 6.78 -19.49
CA ILE A 886 19.99 7.85 -18.51
C ILE A 886 21.31 8.56 -18.79
N VAL A 887 21.24 9.87 -19.03
CA VAL A 887 22.44 10.72 -19.16
C VAL A 887 22.68 11.41 -17.83
N MET A 888 23.85 11.20 -17.23
CA MET A 888 24.18 11.76 -15.93
C MET A 888 25.63 12.30 -15.87
N PRO A 889 25.92 13.24 -14.97
CA PRO A 889 27.29 13.67 -14.70
C PRO A 889 28.19 12.54 -14.17
N ASP A 890 29.49 12.61 -14.43
CA ASP A 890 30.49 11.60 -14.01
C ASP A 890 30.97 11.73 -12.54
N ASP A 891 30.57 12.78 -11.83
CA ASP A 891 30.87 13.06 -10.41
C ASP A 891 29.80 12.54 -9.43
N GLN A 892 28.84 11.76 -9.94
CA GLN A 892 27.76 11.18 -9.15
C GLN A 892 28.23 9.95 -8.37
N ALA A 893 27.46 9.57 -7.33
CA ALA A 893 27.77 8.41 -6.49
C ALA A 893 27.85 7.14 -7.35
N LYS A 894 28.89 6.32 -7.15
CA LYS A 894 29.15 5.12 -7.97
C LYS A 894 28.01 4.11 -7.89
N GLU A 895 27.40 4.00 -6.71
CA GLU A 895 26.30 3.09 -6.41
C GLU A 895 25.06 3.43 -7.26
N LYS A 896 24.82 4.71 -7.55
CA LYS A 896 23.68 5.14 -8.38
C LYS A 896 23.83 4.70 -9.83
N LYS A 897 25.05 4.79 -10.38
CA LYS A 897 25.35 4.26 -11.70
C LYS A 897 25.13 2.75 -11.73
N GLN A 898 25.73 2.03 -10.78
CA GLN A 898 25.62 0.57 -10.68
C GLN A 898 24.16 0.12 -10.58
N LEU A 899 23.34 0.83 -9.78
CA LEU A 899 21.93 0.51 -9.60
C LEU A 899 21.12 0.72 -10.88
N LEU A 900 21.38 1.80 -11.64
CA LEU A 900 20.73 2.05 -12.92
C LEU A 900 21.09 0.98 -13.98
N GLU A 901 22.37 0.62 -14.05
CA GLU A 901 22.84 -0.45 -14.95
C GLU A 901 22.23 -1.80 -14.57
N LEU A 902 22.11 -2.11 -13.27
CA LEU A 902 21.47 -3.31 -12.77
C LEU A 902 19.97 -3.36 -13.09
N PHE A 903 19.28 -2.22 -12.99
CA PHE A 903 17.89 -2.08 -13.47
C PHE A 903 17.79 -2.03 -15.00
N GLY A 904 18.91 -2.23 -15.69
CA GLY A 904 18.97 -2.44 -17.12
C GLY A 904 18.77 -1.16 -17.93
N ALA A 905 19.08 0.00 -17.35
CA ALA A 905 19.22 1.24 -18.09
C ALA A 905 20.64 1.40 -18.64
N GLU A 906 20.76 1.99 -19.83
CA GLU A 906 22.04 2.41 -20.38
C GLU A 906 22.43 3.75 -19.78
N VAL A 907 23.58 3.81 -19.12
CA VAL A 907 24.05 5.03 -18.45
C VAL A 907 25.13 5.71 -19.29
N ILE A 908 24.87 6.94 -19.72
CA ILE A 908 25.82 7.79 -20.44
C ILE A 908 26.36 8.84 -19.47
N LEU A 909 27.66 8.76 -19.20
CA LEU A 909 28.35 9.71 -18.34
C LEU A 909 28.84 10.93 -19.14
N VAL A 910 28.59 12.13 -18.62
CA VAL A 910 29.09 13.39 -19.18
C VAL A 910 29.80 14.21 -18.11
N LYS A 911 30.71 15.10 -18.52
CA LYS A 911 31.34 16.01 -17.55
C LYS A 911 30.33 17.04 -17.00
N PRO A 912 30.33 17.35 -15.70
CA PRO A 912 29.56 18.45 -15.12
C PRO A 912 29.84 19.76 -15.87
N THR A 913 28.79 20.39 -16.39
CA THR A 913 28.89 21.67 -17.11
C THR A 913 27.71 22.57 -16.74
N SER A 914 27.73 23.83 -17.17
CA SER A 914 26.58 24.72 -16.99
C SER A 914 25.42 24.33 -17.92
N ILE A 915 24.17 24.59 -17.53
CA ILE A 915 22.96 24.28 -18.32
C ILE A 915 22.93 24.97 -19.69
N VAL A 916 23.64 26.10 -19.83
CA VAL A 916 23.81 26.80 -21.12
C VAL A 916 24.75 26.05 -22.08
N ASN A 917 25.54 25.11 -21.58
CA ASN A 917 26.46 24.32 -22.40
C ASN A 917 25.68 23.22 -23.12
N ALA A 918 25.92 23.05 -24.43
CA ALA A 918 25.32 21.99 -25.22
C ALA A 918 25.63 20.58 -24.69
N LYS A 919 26.79 20.39 -24.04
CA LYS A 919 27.23 19.12 -23.44
C LYS A 919 26.65 18.85 -22.04
N HIS A 920 25.77 19.72 -21.55
CA HIS A 920 25.08 19.48 -20.29
C HIS A 920 24.22 18.22 -20.40
N PHE A 921 24.18 17.39 -19.34
CA PHE A 921 23.50 16.09 -19.34
C PHE A 921 22.03 16.15 -19.82
N VAL A 922 21.28 17.18 -19.44
CA VAL A 922 19.89 17.42 -19.94
C VAL A 922 19.86 17.73 -21.44
N ASN A 923 20.76 18.58 -21.93
CA ASN A 923 20.81 18.97 -23.34
C ASN A 923 21.26 17.79 -24.22
N GLU A 924 22.18 16.99 -23.70
CA GLU A 924 22.65 15.77 -24.35
C GLU A 924 21.56 14.70 -24.41
N ALA A 925 20.82 14.47 -23.31
CA ALA A 925 19.63 13.60 -23.30
C ALA A 925 18.59 14.05 -24.34
N LYS A 926 18.29 15.34 -24.39
CA LYS A 926 17.36 15.93 -25.38
C LYS A 926 17.85 15.75 -26.83
N ARG A 927 19.16 15.86 -27.06
CA ARG A 927 19.78 15.64 -28.37
C ARG A 927 19.70 14.17 -28.77
N LEU A 928 20.02 13.26 -27.86
CA LEU A 928 19.93 11.81 -28.08
C LEU A 928 18.51 11.36 -28.41
N ALA A 929 17.51 11.87 -27.68
CA ALA A 929 16.11 11.53 -27.93
C ALA A 929 15.65 11.92 -29.35
N ARG A 930 16.16 13.03 -29.91
CA ARG A 930 15.87 13.44 -31.30
C ARG A 930 16.56 12.55 -32.34
N ASN A 931 17.70 11.99 -32.00
CA ASN A 931 18.51 11.19 -32.93
C ASN A 931 18.15 9.69 -32.91
N ILE A 932 17.55 9.20 -31.82
CA ILE A 932 17.10 7.81 -31.70
C ILE A 932 15.67 7.69 -32.24
N LYS A 933 15.48 6.82 -33.24
CA LYS A 933 14.14 6.52 -33.77
C LYS A 933 13.28 5.91 -32.66
N GLY A 934 12.14 6.54 -32.36
CA GLY A 934 11.27 6.13 -31.24
C GLY A 934 11.79 6.57 -29.87
N GLY A 935 12.77 7.48 -29.82
CA GLY A 935 13.26 8.12 -28.62
C GLY A 935 12.30 9.16 -28.08
N TYR A 936 11.97 9.06 -26.80
CA TYR A 936 11.12 9.98 -26.07
C TYR A 936 11.92 10.64 -24.94
N PHE A 937 12.00 11.97 -24.96
CA PHE A 937 12.63 12.74 -23.91
C PHE A 937 11.61 13.03 -22.80
N ILE A 938 11.87 12.55 -21.59
CA ILE A 938 10.94 12.63 -20.46
C ILE A 938 10.72 14.08 -20.01
N ASP A 939 11.80 14.86 -19.94
CA ASP A 939 11.80 16.29 -19.63
C ASP A 939 11.11 16.60 -18.28
N GLN A 940 11.55 15.94 -17.20
CA GLN A 940 10.84 15.93 -15.91
C GLN A 940 10.51 17.32 -15.33
N PHE A 941 11.31 18.33 -15.68
CA PHE A 941 11.14 19.70 -15.20
C PHE A 941 10.08 20.48 -15.99
N GLU A 942 9.99 20.26 -17.31
CA GLU A 942 9.10 21.01 -18.20
C GLU A 942 7.80 20.25 -18.51
N ASN A 943 7.78 18.93 -18.33
CA ASN A 943 6.62 18.10 -18.58
C ASN A 943 5.58 18.25 -17.46
N THR A 944 4.40 18.78 -17.79
CA THR A 944 3.33 19.06 -16.82
C THR A 944 2.65 17.80 -16.29
N ALA A 945 2.87 16.62 -16.90
CA ALA A 945 2.42 15.36 -16.33
C ALA A 945 3.03 15.10 -14.93
N ASN A 946 4.16 15.73 -14.60
CA ASN A 946 4.69 15.77 -13.24
C ASN A 946 3.72 16.48 -12.26
N PHE A 947 3.26 17.69 -12.59
CA PHE A 947 2.19 18.37 -11.85
C PHE A 947 0.91 17.53 -11.78
N ASP A 948 0.46 16.97 -12.91
CA ASP A 948 -0.79 16.21 -12.99
C ASP A 948 -0.75 14.96 -12.10
N SER A 949 0.42 14.28 -12.03
CA SER A 949 0.60 13.11 -11.17
C SER A 949 0.25 13.40 -9.71
N HIS A 950 0.69 14.54 -9.18
CA HIS A 950 0.48 14.92 -7.80
C HIS A 950 -0.88 15.59 -7.57
N TYR A 951 -1.42 16.29 -8.59
CA TYR A 951 -2.76 16.84 -8.54
C TYR A 951 -3.85 15.75 -8.51
N THR A 952 -3.64 14.67 -9.27
CA THR A 952 -4.62 13.57 -9.43
C THR A 952 -4.43 12.43 -8.43
N THR A 953 -3.26 12.29 -7.80
CA THR A 953 -3.00 11.22 -6.82
C THR A 953 -2.59 11.74 -5.44
N THR A 954 -1.42 12.35 -5.29
CA THR A 954 -0.85 12.74 -3.99
C THR A 954 -1.75 13.71 -3.22
N GLY A 955 -2.27 14.76 -3.86
CA GLY A 955 -3.20 15.71 -3.24
C GLY A 955 -4.49 15.05 -2.71
N PRO A 956 -5.23 14.29 -3.55
CA PRO A 956 -6.39 13.50 -3.11
C PRO A 956 -6.08 12.51 -1.99
N GLU A 957 -4.94 11.81 -2.04
CA GLU A 957 -4.53 10.88 -1.00
C GLU A 957 -4.33 11.60 0.34
N ILE A 958 -3.62 12.73 0.35
CA ILE A 958 -3.43 13.55 1.55
C ILE A 958 -4.78 14.02 2.09
N TRP A 959 -5.67 14.54 1.25
CA TRP A 959 -6.99 15.01 1.66
C TRP A 959 -7.83 13.89 2.28
N ARG A 960 -7.83 12.71 1.67
CA ARG A 960 -8.53 11.51 2.17
C ARG A 960 -7.96 11.04 3.51
N GLN A 961 -6.64 10.87 3.59
CA GLN A 961 -5.95 10.34 4.77
C GLN A 961 -6.05 11.28 5.99
N THR A 962 -6.15 12.58 5.75
CA THR A 962 -6.33 13.60 6.80
C THR A 962 -7.80 13.92 7.07
N GLN A 963 -8.74 13.31 6.33
CA GLN A 963 -10.17 13.62 6.40
C GLN A 963 -10.47 15.13 6.23
N GLY A 964 -9.69 15.80 5.36
CA GLY A 964 -9.77 17.24 5.12
C GLY A 964 -9.19 18.14 6.22
N LYS A 965 -8.61 17.57 7.29
CA LYS A 965 -7.98 18.31 8.39
C LYS A 965 -6.52 18.63 8.06
N VAL A 966 -6.32 19.61 7.20
CA VAL A 966 -4.99 20.15 6.85
C VAL A 966 -5.07 21.67 6.95
N ASP A 967 -4.19 22.28 7.74
CA ASP A 967 -4.06 23.72 7.87
C ASP A 967 -2.90 24.25 7.04
N ALA A 968 -1.82 23.46 6.95
CA ALA A 968 -0.70 23.78 6.08
C ALA A 968 -0.06 22.58 5.39
N PHE A 969 0.55 22.86 4.24
CA PHE A 969 1.33 21.92 3.46
C PHE A 969 2.73 22.48 3.19
N VAL A 970 3.76 21.69 3.48
CA VAL A 970 5.18 22.10 3.34
C VAL A 970 5.89 21.13 2.41
N MET A 971 6.53 21.66 1.36
CA MET A 971 7.25 20.84 0.39
C MET A 971 8.32 21.65 -0.35
N ALA A 972 9.40 20.99 -0.76
CA ALA A 972 10.41 21.58 -1.63
C ALA A 972 9.91 21.85 -3.06
N ALA A 973 10.64 22.68 -3.80
CA ALA A 973 10.25 23.09 -5.16
C ALA A 973 10.18 21.93 -6.15
N GLY A 974 9.15 21.94 -7.00
CA GLY A 974 8.97 20.96 -8.08
C GLY A 974 7.49 20.73 -8.43
N GLY A 975 7.21 19.68 -9.23
CA GLY A 975 5.83 19.31 -9.56
C GLY A 975 5.02 18.79 -8.37
N THR A 976 5.69 18.25 -7.34
CA THR A 976 5.02 17.76 -6.12
C THR A 976 4.34 18.88 -5.33
N ILE A 977 5.05 19.97 -5.02
CA ILE A 977 4.42 21.13 -4.39
C ILE A 977 3.34 21.72 -5.28
N ALA A 978 3.57 21.77 -6.60
CA ALA A 978 2.64 22.39 -7.52
C ALA A 978 1.30 21.65 -7.62
N GLY A 979 1.33 20.35 -7.93
CA GLY A 979 0.12 19.55 -8.06
C GLY A 979 -0.65 19.41 -6.75
N THR A 980 0.07 19.14 -5.65
CA THR A 980 -0.55 18.96 -4.34
C THR A 980 -1.17 20.27 -3.83
N SER A 981 -0.47 21.40 -3.93
CA SER A 981 -0.99 22.71 -3.50
C SER A 981 -2.23 23.12 -4.30
N ALA A 982 -2.22 22.92 -5.61
CA ALA A 982 -3.36 23.24 -6.47
C ALA A 982 -4.60 22.39 -6.12
N TYR A 983 -4.41 21.10 -5.81
CA TYR A 983 -5.51 20.26 -5.36
C TYR A 983 -6.03 20.68 -3.98
N LEU A 984 -5.14 20.82 -2.98
CA LEU A 984 -5.54 21.15 -1.61
C LEU A 984 -6.23 22.51 -1.53
N LYS A 985 -5.73 23.54 -2.22
CA LYS A 985 -6.39 24.86 -2.25
C LYS A 985 -7.71 24.86 -3.02
N LYS A 986 -7.90 23.95 -3.99
CA LYS A 986 -9.21 23.76 -4.63
C LYS A 986 -10.23 23.20 -3.63
N GLN A 987 -9.81 22.33 -2.71
CA GLN A 987 -10.69 21.79 -1.67
C GLN A 987 -10.94 22.81 -0.54
N ASN A 988 -9.88 23.47 -0.06
CA ASN A 988 -9.97 24.51 0.94
C ASN A 988 -8.93 25.62 0.67
N PRO A 989 -9.35 26.82 0.20
CA PRO A 989 -8.43 27.89 -0.14
C PRO A 989 -7.70 28.48 1.08
N ARG A 990 -8.16 28.21 2.31
CA ARG A 990 -7.52 28.67 3.55
C ARG A 990 -6.23 27.92 3.89
N ILE A 991 -5.98 26.76 3.28
CA ILE A 991 -4.76 25.99 3.51
C ILE A 991 -3.54 26.81 3.11
N ARG A 992 -2.57 26.90 4.02
CA ARG A 992 -1.30 27.60 3.81
C ARG A 992 -0.27 26.68 3.20
N VAL A 993 0.37 27.10 2.13
CA VAL A 993 1.38 26.31 1.41
C VAL A 993 2.73 27.01 1.55
N PHE A 994 3.71 26.28 2.10
CA PHE A 994 5.05 26.78 2.32
C PHE A 994 6.07 26.05 1.45
N LEU A 995 6.89 26.81 0.73
CA LEU A 995 8.06 26.29 0.03
C LEU A 995 9.21 26.06 1.03
N ALA A 996 9.79 24.86 1.01
CA ALA A 996 11.07 24.56 1.66
C ALA A 996 12.22 24.67 0.64
N ASP A 997 13.13 25.63 0.79
CA ASP A 997 14.18 25.89 -0.21
C ASP A 997 15.58 25.75 0.43
N PRO A 998 16.51 25.02 -0.22
CA PRO A 998 17.88 24.88 0.28
C PRO A 998 18.74 26.13 -0.03
N PRO A 999 19.95 26.23 0.55
CA PRO A 999 20.89 27.29 0.21
C PRO A 999 21.30 27.21 -1.27
N GLY A 1000 21.58 28.35 -1.89
CA GLY A 1000 21.99 28.42 -3.29
C GLY A 1000 20.85 28.47 -4.30
N SER A 1001 19.64 28.04 -3.93
CA SER A 1001 18.42 28.18 -4.74
C SER A 1001 17.90 29.63 -4.72
N SER A 1002 17.36 30.10 -5.85
CA SER A 1002 16.75 31.43 -5.98
C SER A 1002 15.23 31.46 -5.76
N LEU A 1003 14.59 30.30 -5.53
CA LEU A 1003 13.14 30.18 -5.46
C LEU A 1003 12.54 30.75 -4.17
N TYR A 1004 13.26 30.71 -3.05
CA TYR A 1004 12.86 31.37 -1.80
C TYR A 1004 12.64 32.87 -2.02
N ASN A 1005 13.61 33.55 -2.65
CA ASN A 1005 13.52 34.98 -2.94
C ASN A 1005 12.45 35.27 -3.98
N LYS A 1006 12.24 34.35 -4.93
CA LYS A 1006 11.13 34.47 -5.87
C LYS A 1006 9.77 34.43 -5.18
N VAL A 1007 9.57 33.58 -4.18
CA VAL A 1007 8.31 33.53 -3.42
C VAL A 1007 8.16 34.73 -2.48
N ARG A 1008 9.23 35.13 -1.79
CA ARG A 1008 9.18 36.18 -0.76
C ARG A 1008 9.17 37.60 -1.30
N SER A 1009 9.92 37.85 -2.37
CA SER A 1009 10.24 39.19 -2.86
C SER A 1009 9.98 39.35 -4.36
N ASP A 1010 9.43 38.33 -5.01
CA ASP A 1010 9.22 38.26 -6.47
C ASP A 1010 10.51 38.31 -7.32
N VAL A 1011 11.69 38.21 -6.69
CA VAL A 1011 13.00 38.27 -7.35
C VAL A 1011 13.64 36.88 -7.41
N CYS A 1012 13.95 36.40 -8.62
CA CYS A 1012 14.66 35.13 -8.83
C CYS A 1012 16.19 35.33 -8.75
N TYR A 1013 16.67 35.74 -7.57
CA TYR A 1013 18.10 36.02 -7.31
C TYR A 1013 18.44 35.67 -5.87
N ALA A 1014 19.51 34.93 -5.61
CA ALA A 1014 20.02 34.69 -4.26
C ALA A 1014 21.17 35.67 -3.94
N SER A 1015 21.21 36.26 -2.73
CA SER A 1015 22.28 37.20 -2.36
C SER A 1015 23.68 36.58 -2.38
N GLN A 1016 23.76 35.26 -2.23
CA GLN A 1016 24.98 34.48 -2.44
C GLN A 1016 25.50 34.63 -3.88
N GLN A 1017 24.65 34.86 -4.89
CA GLN A 1017 25.01 35.01 -6.31
C GLN A 1017 25.56 36.40 -6.67
N ALA A 1018 25.88 37.27 -5.71
CA ALA A 1018 26.51 38.57 -5.95
C ALA A 1018 27.94 38.43 -6.51
N GLU A 1019 28.22 39.17 -7.60
CA GLU A 1019 29.47 39.10 -8.38
C GLU A 1019 30.75 39.22 -7.54
N ALA A 1020 30.70 39.90 -6.40
CA ALA A 1020 31.85 40.13 -5.53
C ALA A 1020 32.34 38.89 -4.74
N LYS A 1021 31.58 37.78 -4.68
CA LYS A 1021 31.91 36.58 -3.86
C LYS A 1021 32.10 35.28 -4.67
N VAL A 1022 32.28 35.36 -5.99
CA VAL A 1022 32.23 34.17 -6.86
C VAL A 1022 33.59 33.46 -6.99
N ARG A 1023 33.72 32.25 -6.43
CA ARG A 1023 34.56 31.19 -7.04
C ARG A 1023 33.71 30.47 -8.09
N ARG A 1024 34.33 30.03 -9.20
CA ARG A 1024 33.71 29.49 -10.44
C ARG A 1024 32.77 28.26 -10.30
N HIS A 1025 32.43 27.84 -9.09
CA HIS A 1025 31.43 26.81 -8.84
C HIS A 1025 30.20 27.46 -8.20
N ARG A 1026 29.04 27.31 -8.83
CA ARG A 1026 27.74 27.62 -8.22
C ARG A 1026 27.75 27.03 -6.81
N TYR A 1027 27.29 27.80 -5.82
CA TYR A 1027 27.23 27.36 -4.43
C TYR A 1027 26.59 25.97 -4.37
N ASP A 1028 27.41 24.98 -4.02
CA ASP A 1028 26.99 23.59 -3.92
C ASP A 1028 26.23 23.44 -2.59
N THR A 1029 25.19 22.61 -2.56
CA THR A 1029 24.45 22.26 -1.34
C THR A 1029 24.54 20.76 -1.14
N ILE A 1030 24.55 20.31 0.11
CA ILE A 1030 24.54 18.88 0.43
C ILE A 1030 23.22 18.21 0.01
N VAL A 1031 22.16 19.00 -0.22
CA VAL A 1031 20.84 18.49 -0.56
C VAL A 1031 20.76 18.10 -2.02
N GLU A 1032 20.34 16.87 -2.28
CA GLU A 1032 20.24 16.36 -3.64
C GLU A 1032 18.78 16.39 -4.13
N GLY A 1033 18.58 16.74 -5.40
CA GLY A 1033 17.28 16.62 -6.08
C GLY A 1033 16.28 17.75 -5.82
N VAL A 1034 16.68 18.84 -5.15
CA VAL A 1034 15.87 20.04 -4.87
C VAL A 1034 16.71 21.31 -4.99
N GLY A 1035 16.07 22.46 -5.19
CA GLY A 1035 16.73 23.75 -5.42
C GLY A 1035 17.11 23.97 -6.89
N ILE A 1036 16.70 25.10 -7.47
CA ILE A 1036 16.99 25.41 -8.89
C ILE A 1036 17.01 26.92 -9.13
N ASP A 1037 17.86 27.36 -10.05
CA ASP A 1037 18.00 28.77 -10.42
C ASP A 1037 17.13 29.22 -11.60
N ARG A 1038 16.00 28.54 -11.82
CA ARG A 1038 15.05 28.91 -12.87
C ARG A 1038 13.62 28.49 -12.53
N LEU A 1039 12.67 29.19 -13.11
CA LEU A 1039 11.26 28.83 -13.08
C LEU A 1039 10.96 27.73 -14.09
N THR A 1040 10.53 26.58 -13.61
CA THR A 1040 10.07 25.47 -14.46
C THR A 1040 8.57 25.58 -14.70
N LYS A 1041 8.07 25.00 -15.80
CA LYS A 1041 6.61 24.95 -16.08
C LYS A 1041 5.80 24.37 -14.93
N ASN A 1042 6.29 23.30 -14.31
CA ASN A 1042 5.64 22.70 -13.16
C ASN A 1042 5.56 23.67 -11.97
N PHE A 1043 6.66 24.35 -11.63
CA PHE A 1043 6.69 25.26 -10.48
C PHE A 1043 5.78 26.48 -10.68
N MET A 1044 5.66 27.00 -11.91
CA MET A 1044 4.76 28.13 -12.22
C MET A 1044 3.27 27.84 -11.94
N LEU A 1045 2.87 26.56 -11.88
CA LEU A 1045 1.51 26.15 -11.54
C LEU A 1045 1.26 26.07 -10.02
N ALA A 1046 2.31 26.17 -9.20
CA ALA A 1046 2.20 26.05 -7.76
C ALA A 1046 1.45 27.21 -7.13
N LYS A 1047 0.66 26.90 -6.08
CA LYS A 1047 -0.07 27.89 -5.30
C LYS A 1047 0.58 28.01 -3.92
N ILE A 1048 1.61 28.85 -3.84
CA ILE A 1048 2.48 29.00 -2.66
C ILE A 1048 2.13 30.31 -1.95
N ASP A 1049 1.98 30.27 -0.63
CA ASP A 1049 1.68 31.47 0.17
C ASP A 1049 2.93 32.08 0.80
N ASP A 1050 3.95 31.27 1.08
CA ASP A 1050 5.18 31.71 1.72
C ASP A 1050 6.33 30.69 1.53
N ALA A 1051 7.54 31.02 1.96
CA ALA A 1051 8.72 30.16 1.88
C ALA A 1051 9.60 30.21 3.14
N PHE A 1052 10.32 29.12 3.38
CA PHE A 1052 11.37 28.96 4.38
C PHE A 1052 12.67 28.51 3.73
N LYS A 1053 13.78 29.14 4.12
CA LYS A 1053 15.12 28.76 3.71
C LYS A 1053 15.77 27.93 4.80
N VAL A 1054 16.15 26.69 4.53
CA VAL A 1054 16.77 25.79 5.51
C VAL A 1054 18.24 25.61 5.15
N THR A 1055 19.11 25.63 6.15
CA THR A 1055 20.57 25.48 5.96
C THR A 1055 20.97 24.00 5.87
N ASP A 1056 22.12 23.73 5.25
CA ASP A 1056 22.64 22.36 5.12
C ASP A 1056 22.87 21.70 6.49
N GLN A 1057 23.32 22.46 7.49
CA GLN A 1057 23.47 21.98 8.87
C GLN A 1057 22.13 21.53 9.46
N GLU A 1058 21.09 22.36 9.36
CA GLU A 1058 19.75 22.01 9.88
C GLU A 1058 19.18 20.75 9.20
N ILE A 1059 19.50 20.54 7.94
CA ILE A 1059 19.04 19.36 7.18
C ILE A 1059 19.73 18.09 7.67
N VAL A 1060 21.05 18.15 7.89
CA VAL A 1060 21.81 17.05 8.48
C VAL A 1060 21.25 16.73 9.88
N GLU A 1061 21.16 17.73 10.76
CA GLU A 1061 20.65 17.57 12.12
C GLU A 1061 19.22 16.99 12.14
N MET A 1062 18.31 17.54 11.33
CA MET A 1062 16.93 17.04 11.23
C MET A 1062 16.89 15.59 10.76
N SER A 1063 17.71 15.20 9.77
CA SER A 1063 17.74 13.81 9.30
C SER A 1063 18.22 12.84 10.39
N ARG A 1064 19.22 13.23 11.19
CA ARG A 1064 19.71 12.42 12.31
C ARG A 1064 18.71 12.37 13.45
N PHE A 1065 18.04 13.48 13.73
CA PHE A 1065 16.96 13.56 14.72
C PHE A 1065 15.81 12.61 14.36
N LEU A 1066 15.34 12.62 13.10
CA LEU A 1066 14.27 11.71 12.65
C LEU A 1066 14.67 10.23 12.78
N LEU A 1067 15.91 9.87 12.47
CA LEU A 1067 16.38 8.51 12.66
C LEU A 1067 16.43 8.12 14.14
N ARG A 1068 16.95 9.01 15.00
CA ARG A 1068 17.14 8.76 16.43
C ARG A 1068 15.82 8.69 17.20
N GLU A 1069 14.91 9.63 16.96
CA GLU A 1069 13.68 9.80 17.75
C GLU A 1069 12.47 9.07 17.16
N GLU A 1070 12.43 8.85 15.84
CA GLU A 1070 11.28 8.25 15.15
C GLU A 1070 11.62 6.91 14.46
N GLY A 1071 12.91 6.56 14.35
CA GLY A 1071 13.34 5.41 13.54
C GLY A 1071 13.17 5.61 12.03
N ILE A 1072 12.98 6.85 11.57
CA ILE A 1072 12.68 7.16 10.17
C ILE A 1072 13.98 7.47 9.40
N PHE A 1073 14.42 6.52 8.56
CA PHE A 1073 15.65 6.63 7.79
C PHE A 1073 15.43 7.25 6.40
N VAL A 1074 15.71 8.55 6.27
CA VAL A 1074 15.33 9.35 5.08
C VAL A 1074 16.50 10.07 4.41
N GLY A 1075 16.30 10.48 3.16
CA GLY A 1075 17.25 11.31 2.40
C GLY A 1075 17.23 12.80 2.79
N SER A 1076 18.15 13.56 2.21
CA SER A 1076 18.38 14.98 2.52
C SER A 1076 17.17 15.87 2.25
N SER A 1077 16.44 15.65 1.14
CA SER A 1077 15.24 16.42 0.80
C SER A 1077 14.09 16.25 1.81
N SER A 1078 14.00 15.08 2.46
CA SER A 1078 13.04 14.84 3.54
C SER A 1078 13.42 15.61 4.81
N GLY A 1079 14.72 15.67 5.13
CA GLY A 1079 15.22 16.50 6.24
C GLY A 1079 14.90 17.98 6.05
N LEU A 1080 15.11 18.51 4.84
CA LEU A 1080 14.71 19.87 4.43
C LEU A 1080 13.22 20.13 4.68
N ASN A 1081 12.37 19.23 4.20
CA ASN A 1081 10.93 19.32 4.33
C ASN A 1081 10.48 19.34 5.80
N CYS A 1082 11.02 18.45 6.64
CA CYS A 1082 10.68 18.36 8.06
C CYS A 1082 11.15 19.59 8.85
N ALA A 1083 12.36 20.09 8.60
CA ALA A 1083 12.84 21.33 9.22
C ALA A 1083 11.94 22.53 8.87
N ALA A 1084 11.52 22.64 7.61
CA ALA A 1084 10.56 23.67 7.20
C ALA A 1084 9.16 23.45 7.80
N ALA A 1085 8.74 22.20 8.02
CA ALA A 1085 7.46 21.88 8.67
C ALA A 1085 7.44 22.32 10.14
N VAL A 1086 8.55 22.16 10.87
CA VAL A 1086 8.70 22.68 12.23
C VAL A 1086 8.61 24.21 12.26
N ARG A 1087 9.25 24.90 11.31
CA ARG A 1087 9.11 26.36 11.18
C ARG A 1087 7.70 26.81 10.82
N ALA A 1088 6.99 26.05 9.97
CA ALA A 1088 5.57 26.29 9.70
C ALA A 1088 4.73 26.11 10.98
N ALA A 1089 5.05 25.12 11.81
CA ALA A 1089 4.39 24.86 13.09
C ALA A 1089 4.58 26.01 14.06
N HIS A 1090 5.82 26.49 14.24
CA HIS A 1090 6.07 27.66 15.07
C HIS A 1090 5.37 28.92 14.55
N LYS A 1091 5.28 29.08 13.23
CA LYS A 1091 4.60 30.22 12.61
C LYS A 1091 3.08 30.20 12.79
N LEU A 1092 2.45 29.03 12.75
CA LEU A 1092 1.00 28.89 12.89
C LEU A 1092 0.55 28.78 14.35
N GLY A 1093 1.43 28.29 15.23
CA GLY A 1093 1.13 28.02 16.63
C GLY A 1093 0.43 26.67 16.86
N PRO A 1094 0.38 26.20 18.12
CA PRO A 1094 -0.10 24.87 18.47
C PRO A 1094 -1.56 24.63 18.06
N GLY A 1095 -1.92 23.35 17.87
CA GLY A 1095 -3.27 22.91 17.49
C GLY A 1095 -3.54 22.82 15.99
N HIS A 1096 -2.63 23.30 15.13
CA HIS A 1096 -2.76 23.16 13.68
C HIS A 1096 -2.23 21.82 13.16
N THR A 1097 -2.77 21.36 12.02
CA THR A 1097 -2.31 20.17 11.31
C THR A 1097 -1.48 20.54 10.08
N ILE A 1098 -0.23 20.07 10.05
CA ILE A 1098 0.76 20.39 9.03
C ILE A 1098 1.15 19.10 8.32
N VAL A 1099 1.06 19.09 7.00
CA VAL A 1099 1.44 17.94 6.18
C VAL A 1099 2.72 18.25 5.41
N THR A 1100 3.65 17.30 5.40
CA THR A 1100 4.85 17.33 4.56
C THR A 1100 5.09 15.98 3.88
N ILE A 1101 6.17 15.84 3.12
CA ILE A 1101 6.49 14.64 2.33
C ILE A 1101 7.91 14.15 2.65
N LEU A 1102 8.05 12.85 2.89
CA LEU A 1102 9.32 12.15 2.98
C LEU A 1102 9.64 11.54 1.61
N CYS A 1103 10.48 12.21 0.83
CA CYS A 1103 10.65 11.97 -0.59
C CYS A 1103 11.32 10.64 -0.93
N ASP A 1104 12.40 10.29 -0.23
CA ASP A 1104 13.22 9.11 -0.50
C ASP A 1104 13.94 8.59 0.77
N SER A 1105 14.40 7.34 0.69
CA SER A 1105 15.07 6.63 1.78
C SER A 1105 16.54 7.07 1.93
N GLY A 1106 17.05 7.05 3.16
CA GLY A 1106 18.46 7.31 3.48
C GLY A 1106 19.42 6.34 2.78
N GLN A 1107 18.95 5.15 2.39
CA GLN A 1107 19.73 4.12 1.69
C GLN A 1107 20.37 4.64 0.39
N ARG A 1108 19.74 5.60 -0.28
CA ARG A 1108 20.24 6.16 -1.55
C ARG A 1108 21.42 7.12 -1.40
N HIS A 1109 21.75 7.47 -0.16
CA HIS A 1109 22.71 8.51 0.17
C HIS A 1109 23.78 8.05 1.17
N LEU A 1110 23.96 6.73 1.33
CA LEU A 1110 24.88 6.11 2.30
C LEU A 1110 26.32 6.60 2.19
N THR A 1111 26.85 6.76 0.98
CA THR A 1111 28.25 7.16 0.72
C THR A 1111 28.44 8.68 0.57
N LYS A 1112 27.37 9.46 0.76
CA LYS A 1112 27.39 10.92 0.68
C LYS A 1112 26.72 11.54 1.92
N PHE A 1113 25.41 11.79 1.88
CA PHE A 1113 24.67 12.49 2.94
C PHE A 1113 24.57 11.72 4.27
N TRP A 1114 24.79 10.41 4.26
CA TRP A 1114 24.84 9.58 5.47
C TRP A 1114 26.26 9.14 5.85
N ASP A 1115 27.27 9.47 5.05
CA ASP A 1115 28.68 9.21 5.37
C ASP A 1115 29.25 10.39 6.17
N GLU A 1116 29.36 10.21 7.49
CA GLU A 1116 29.89 11.24 8.41
C GLU A 1116 31.29 11.72 8.01
N LYS A 1117 32.14 10.83 7.46
CA LYS A 1117 33.47 11.19 6.99
C LYS A 1117 33.36 12.09 5.77
N HIS A 1118 32.54 11.72 4.80
CA HIS A 1118 32.30 12.53 3.60
C HIS A 1118 31.76 13.92 3.94
N ILE A 1119 30.79 14.00 4.85
CA ILE A 1119 30.17 15.26 5.25
C ILE A 1119 31.17 16.16 5.97
N ARG A 1120 31.95 15.60 6.90
CA ARG A 1120 32.95 16.36 7.66
C ARG A 1120 34.08 16.86 6.75
N GLU A 1121 34.59 16.02 5.86
CA GLU A 1121 35.72 16.37 4.97
C GLU A 1121 35.31 17.34 3.85
N LYS A 1122 34.18 17.09 3.18
CA LYS A 1122 33.76 17.85 2.00
C LYS A 1122 32.94 19.10 2.35
N TRP A 1123 32.08 19.00 3.35
CA TRP A 1123 31.09 20.05 3.69
C TRP A 1123 31.37 20.75 5.01
N GLN A 1124 32.29 20.23 5.84
CA GLN A 1124 32.60 20.78 7.17
C GLN A 1124 31.38 20.84 8.10
N LEU A 1125 30.44 19.89 7.92
CA LEU A 1125 29.24 19.75 8.76
C LEU A 1125 29.40 18.54 9.69
N GLU A 1126 28.72 18.57 10.82
CA GLU A 1126 28.69 17.47 11.79
C GLU A 1126 27.41 17.55 12.60
N ALA A 1127 26.69 16.44 12.76
CA ALA A 1127 25.49 16.39 13.59
C ALA A 1127 25.86 16.38 15.07
N LYS A 1128 25.47 17.43 15.81
CA LYS A 1128 25.81 17.62 17.22
C LYS A 1128 24.57 17.77 18.11
N ALA A 1129 23.42 18.08 17.52
CA ALA A 1129 22.24 18.42 18.29
C ALA A 1129 21.57 17.20 18.93
N THR A 1130 21.19 17.36 20.19
CA THR A 1130 20.48 16.34 20.97
C THR A 1130 18.97 16.49 20.87
N HIS A 1131 18.49 17.72 20.71
CA HIS A 1131 17.09 18.03 20.48
C HIS A 1131 16.91 19.03 19.33
N LEU A 1132 15.73 19.66 19.19
CA LEU A 1132 15.43 20.63 18.13
C LEU A 1132 16.09 22.01 18.33
N GLU A 1133 17.05 22.14 19.25
CA GLU A 1133 17.78 23.38 19.54
C GLU A 1133 18.51 23.98 18.33
N PHE A 1134 18.82 23.17 17.31
CA PHE A 1134 19.39 23.63 16.05
C PHE A 1134 18.42 24.43 15.17
N LEU A 1135 17.11 24.41 15.48
CA LEU A 1135 16.08 25.23 14.84
C LEU A 1135 15.74 26.49 15.64
N ASP A 1136 16.18 26.56 16.91
CA ASP A 1136 15.93 27.67 17.83
C ASP A 1136 17.08 28.69 17.78
N GLY A 1137 17.17 29.42 16.67
CA GLY A 1137 18.14 30.50 16.55
C GLY A 1137 18.19 31.10 15.16
N SER A 1138 17.76 32.35 15.05
CA SER A 1138 17.78 33.19 13.84
C SER A 1138 16.82 32.77 12.73
N THR A 1139 15.88 33.66 12.41
CA THR A 1139 15.33 33.75 11.05
C THR A 1139 16.50 33.64 10.09
N GLY A 1140 16.53 32.60 9.23
CA GLY A 1140 17.61 32.31 8.29
C GLY A 1140 17.89 33.42 7.26
N GLN A 1141 18.29 34.59 7.76
CA GLN A 1141 18.93 35.68 7.07
C GLN A 1141 20.41 35.61 7.43
N PRO A 1142 21.32 35.75 6.45
CA PRO A 1142 22.71 36.04 6.75
C PRO A 1142 22.87 37.36 7.50
#